data_AF-A0A933RDA6-F1
#
_entry.id   AF-A0A933RDA6-F1
#
_cell.length_a   1.000
_cell.length_b   1.000
_cell.length_c   1.000
_cell.angle_alpha   90.00
_cell.angle_beta   90.00
_cell.angle_gamma   90.00
#
_symmetry.space_group_name_H-M   'P 1'
#
loop_
_entity.id
_entity.type
_entity.pdbx_description
1 polymer ?
#
loop_
_entity_poly.entity_id
_entity_poly.type
_entity_poly.pdbx_seq_one_letter_code
_entity_poly.pdbx_strand_id
1 'polypeptide(L)'
;MKDADVTQGTVIKAGNAFCVARPDGQLPAGEHALGLYVGDCRHLSVHELALNGVTPRLLVSSDQAGGAAVYELTNPELPLADGTTLPLQALRIRLEQRIHRDGLDETITLRSHHAAPVELELSLRLDADFAPMLEIREMTEPHERPVLRRGSGGELRLSCVGLDGWTRATTVICEGAQVGDDGVLRATVQLDPHGEHQLSLTCRFSATAPAQELPAAPALNRQPAARQAAVDADAWLADRARVETADELVDRMLRRSLLDLRLLISDLDGQPYLAAGIPWYATLFGRDSLITANQVLAFDPGLAAGTLRLLAAHQGRRDDPAHDEQPGRILHELRLGEVANTDRTPLARYYGTADATALFLILLARHADWTGDLGLFLELRDHVDAALEWLDDHGDLDGDGLIEYLKRADGGLDNQGWKDSWDGVCDERGVPLAGPIALVEVQGYAIRAREDSARLLERLGDHDRAAELRVTAARAREALGRFWLPDLGAYAMALDGHNRPSRALASNMGHLLWAGVLDPVSAEAVRDHLMSEQLHSGWGIRTLGAGEVAYNPVGYHTGSVWPHDTAMIAAGLRDYGYDVDFLALCEGLLDAAAAFPQYRLPELFAGFSREDYEAPVPYPVACRPQAWAAGAIPYMLTIALGLQPDALSRTLRIRRPLLPRHLDSLALHDLPVGDARVDLRFERVRAGEATVAVTEATVRGNLDVVVDLGPGRPAAPTTDANIGAEAQAAA
;
A
#
# COMPACT_ATOMS: atom_id res chain seq x y z
N MET A 1 21.31 8.48 -5.56
CA MET A 1 20.13 7.84 -6.18
C MET A 1 20.60 7.09 -7.42
N LYS A 2 20.70 5.76 -7.35
CA LYS A 2 21.29 4.89 -8.38
C LYS A 2 20.42 4.91 -9.66
N ASP A 3 21.06 4.91 -10.84
CA ASP A 3 20.53 5.30 -12.18
C ASP A 3 19.28 4.55 -12.72
N ALA A 4 18.74 3.54 -12.03
CA ALA A 4 17.55 2.82 -12.51
C ALA A 4 16.27 3.40 -11.90
N ASP A 5 15.46 4.06 -12.73
CA ASP A 5 14.13 4.52 -12.37
C ASP A 5 13.20 3.32 -12.10
N VAL A 6 12.98 3.01 -10.83
CA VAL A 6 12.07 1.94 -10.38
C VAL A 6 10.61 2.22 -10.73
N THR A 7 10.24 3.47 -11.04
CA THR A 7 8.84 3.86 -11.32
C THR A 7 8.34 3.39 -12.68
N GLN A 8 9.25 3.03 -13.59
CA GLN A 8 8.92 2.51 -14.92
C GLN A 8 8.99 0.98 -15.00
N GLY A 9 9.41 0.32 -13.92
CA GLY A 9 9.63 -1.12 -13.89
C GLY A 9 8.35 -1.96 -13.95
N THR A 10 8.54 -3.26 -14.19
CA THR A 10 7.52 -4.29 -13.97
C THR A 10 7.66 -4.84 -12.56
N VAL A 11 6.52 -5.15 -11.93
CA VAL A 11 6.49 -5.64 -10.55
C VAL A 11 5.64 -6.89 -10.44
N ILE A 12 6.25 -7.97 -9.96
CA ILE A 12 5.55 -9.21 -9.63
C ILE A 12 5.86 -9.66 -8.20
N LYS A 13 4.90 -10.26 -7.49
CA LYS A 13 5.06 -10.73 -6.10
C LYS A 13 4.22 -11.96 -5.79
N ALA A 14 4.74 -12.82 -4.92
CA ALA A 14 4.04 -13.96 -4.34
C ALA A 14 4.49 -14.17 -2.89
N GLY A 15 3.58 -13.97 -1.92
CA GLY A 15 3.95 -13.95 -0.51
C GLY A 15 5.03 -12.91 -0.24
N ASN A 16 6.14 -13.30 0.39
CA ASN A 16 7.23 -12.40 0.74
C ASN A 16 8.29 -12.25 -0.35
N ALA A 17 8.13 -12.93 -1.49
CA ALA A 17 9.03 -12.83 -2.63
C ALA A 17 8.48 -11.87 -3.68
N PHE A 18 9.31 -10.94 -4.17
CA PHE A 18 8.94 -9.99 -5.21
C PHE A 18 10.08 -9.75 -6.20
N CYS A 19 9.75 -9.38 -7.44
CA CYS A 19 10.70 -8.97 -8.47
C CYS A 19 10.34 -7.58 -8.95
N VAL A 20 11.34 -6.70 -9.02
CA VAL A 20 11.24 -5.41 -9.72
C VAL A 20 12.29 -5.41 -10.82
N ALA A 21 11.84 -5.35 -12.07
CA ALA A 21 12.71 -5.40 -13.25
C ALA A 21 12.44 -4.22 -14.18
N ARG A 22 13.34 -3.98 -15.13
CA ARG A 22 13.11 -3.02 -16.21
C ARG A 22 11.84 -3.37 -17.02
N PRO A 23 11.31 -2.44 -17.84
CA PRO A 23 10.20 -2.72 -18.73
C PRO A 23 10.40 -3.93 -19.65
N ASP A 24 11.65 -4.30 -19.93
CA ASP A 24 12.06 -5.44 -20.77
C ASP A 24 12.38 -6.71 -19.98
N GLY A 25 12.16 -6.71 -18.67
CA GLY A 25 12.38 -7.85 -17.79
C GLY A 25 13.83 -8.01 -17.31
N GLN A 26 14.75 -7.14 -17.74
CA GLN A 26 16.15 -7.25 -17.33
C GLN A 26 16.44 -6.70 -15.94
N LEU A 27 17.39 -7.35 -15.27
CA LEU A 27 18.12 -6.82 -14.14
C LEU A 27 19.55 -6.55 -14.63
N PRO A 28 19.90 -5.29 -14.96
CA PRO A 28 21.18 -4.96 -15.57
C PRO A 28 22.34 -5.18 -14.58
N ALA A 29 23.57 -5.36 -15.02
CA ALA A 29 24.69 -5.22 -14.07
C ALA A 29 24.93 -3.75 -13.68
N GLY A 30 25.51 -3.58 -12.50
CA GLY A 30 25.87 -2.28 -11.95
C GLY A 30 25.04 -1.92 -10.72
N GLU A 31 25.06 -0.65 -10.35
CA GLU A 31 24.36 -0.17 -9.17
C GLU A 31 22.92 0.23 -9.50
N HIS A 32 21.96 -0.48 -8.90
CA HIS A 32 20.53 -0.18 -8.99
C HIS A 32 19.77 -0.87 -7.85
N ALA A 33 18.46 -0.58 -7.74
CA ALA A 33 17.55 -1.23 -6.80
C ALA A 33 16.62 -2.28 -7.44
N LEU A 34 16.73 -2.53 -8.74
CA LEU A 34 16.07 -3.68 -9.38
C LEU A 34 16.60 -4.99 -8.78
N GLY A 35 15.79 -6.04 -8.81
CA GLY A 35 16.19 -7.35 -8.32
C GLY A 35 15.03 -8.30 -8.06
N LEU A 36 15.40 -9.55 -7.77
CA LEU A 36 14.52 -10.57 -7.23
C LEU A 36 14.80 -10.70 -5.73
N TYR A 37 13.79 -10.45 -4.91
CA TYR A 37 13.89 -10.31 -3.46
C TYR A 37 13.04 -11.34 -2.73
N VAL A 38 13.51 -11.79 -1.56
CA VAL A 38 12.69 -12.48 -0.58
C VAL A 38 13.19 -12.15 0.82
N GLY A 39 12.27 -11.91 1.76
CA GLY A 39 12.62 -11.66 3.17
C GLY A 39 13.62 -10.51 3.35
N ASP A 40 13.38 -9.39 2.65
CA ASP A 40 14.21 -8.17 2.68
C ASP A 40 15.64 -8.34 2.15
N CYS A 41 15.93 -9.42 1.40
CA CYS A 41 17.24 -9.72 0.80
C CYS A 41 17.15 -9.88 -0.72
N ARG A 42 18.10 -9.31 -1.46
CA ARG A 42 18.20 -9.42 -2.93
C ARG A 42 18.89 -10.73 -3.36
N HIS A 43 18.09 -11.69 -3.81
CA HIS A 43 18.55 -13.00 -4.25
C HIS A 43 19.06 -13.06 -5.70
N LEU A 44 18.63 -12.14 -6.56
CA LEU A 44 19.28 -11.87 -7.86
C LEU A 44 19.40 -10.36 -8.06
N SER A 45 20.60 -9.92 -8.40
CA SER A 45 20.92 -8.55 -8.78
C SER A 45 21.07 -8.41 -10.29
N VAL A 46 21.40 -9.49 -11.01
CA VAL A 46 21.57 -9.48 -12.47
C VAL A 46 20.79 -10.63 -13.12
N HIS A 47 20.12 -10.31 -14.22
CA HIS A 47 19.42 -11.20 -15.14
C HIS A 47 19.38 -10.48 -16.49
N GLU A 48 20.29 -10.86 -17.38
CA GLU A 48 20.40 -10.26 -18.71
C GLU A 48 20.34 -11.34 -19.77
N LEU A 49 19.38 -11.18 -20.69
CA LEU A 49 19.19 -12.01 -21.86
C LEU A 49 19.86 -11.38 -23.09
N ALA A 50 20.66 -12.17 -23.80
CA ALA A 50 21.24 -11.79 -25.08
C ALA A 50 21.14 -12.92 -26.11
N LEU A 51 21.00 -12.54 -27.38
CA LEU A 51 21.10 -13.43 -28.54
C LEU A 51 22.33 -13.04 -29.36
N ASN A 52 23.26 -13.97 -29.57
CA ASN A 52 24.56 -13.73 -30.21
C ASN A 52 25.29 -12.50 -29.61
N GLY A 53 25.19 -12.34 -28.29
CA GLY A 53 25.79 -11.22 -27.55
C GLY A 53 25.05 -9.87 -27.66
N VAL A 54 23.86 -9.83 -28.27
CA VAL A 54 23.07 -8.59 -28.42
C VAL A 54 21.75 -8.69 -27.66
N THR A 55 21.43 -7.65 -26.88
CA THR A 55 20.19 -7.52 -26.12
C THR A 55 18.97 -7.38 -27.04
N PRO A 56 17.89 -8.18 -26.83
CA PRO A 56 16.61 -8.00 -27.51
C PRO A 56 15.98 -6.62 -27.25
N ARG A 57 15.11 -6.18 -28.16
CA ARG A 57 14.36 -4.91 -28.04
C ARG A 57 12.93 -5.17 -27.57
N LEU A 58 12.48 -4.40 -26.58
CA LEU A 58 11.10 -4.45 -26.08
C LEU A 58 10.09 -3.99 -27.13
N LEU A 59 9.01 -4.75 -27.27
CA LEU A 59 7.80 -4.35 -27.99
C LEU A 59 6.68 -3.98 -27.00
N VAL A 60 6.41 -4.85 -26.04
CA VAL A 60 5.39 -4.64 -25.00
C VAL A 60 5.67 -5.51 -23.79
N SER A 61 5.29 -5.04 -22.61
CA SER A 61 5.29 -5.83 -21.37
C SER A 61 3.98 -5.72 -20.61
N SER A 62 3.72 -6.71 -19.76
CA SER A 62 2.52 -6.78 -18.94
C SER A 62 2.82 -7.52 -17.64
N ASP A 63 2.50 -6.90 -16.51
CA ASP A 63 2.54 -7.47 -15.15
C ASP A 63 1.14 -7.39 -14.49
N GLN A 64 0.09 -7.28 -15.30
CA GLN A 64 -1.26 -6.95 -14.85
C GLN A 64 -1.80 -7.91 -13.78
N ALA A 65 -1.49 -9.20 -13.90
CA ALA A 65 -1.92 -10.22 -12.94
C ALA A 65 -1.16 -10.17 -11.60
N GLY A 66 -0.04 -9.45 -11.53
CA GLY A 66 0.81 -9.29 -10.34
C GLY A 66 1.63 -10.53 -9.96
N GLY A 67 1.14 -11.74 -10.19
CA GLY A 67 1.90 -12.98 -9.95
C GLY A 67 2.78 -13.42 -11.13
N ALA A 68 2.67 -12.75 -12.27
CA ALA A 68 3.41 -13.07 -13.49
C ALA A 68 3.62 -11.84 -14.36
N ALA A 69 4.72 -11.84 -15.10
CA ALA A 69 5.06 -10.84 -16.09
C ALA A 69 5.29 -11.50 -17.46
N VAL A 70 4.91 -10.78 -18.51
CA VAL A 70 5.07 -11.19 -19.90
C VAL A 70 5.77 -10.07 -20.63
N TYR A 71 6.81 -10.40 -21.39
CA TYR A 71 7.55 -9.47 -22.23
C TYR A 71 7.59 -10.02 -23.65
N GLU A 72 7.11 -9.22 -24.59
CA GLU A 72 7.29 -9.46 -26.02
C GLU A 72 8.46 -8.60 -26.50
N LEU A 73 9.48 -9.27 -27.01
CA LEU A 73 10.73 -8.69 -27.47
C LEU A 73 10.97 -9.10 -28.93
N THR A 74 11.88 -8.41 -29.60
CA THR A 74 12.34 -8.75 -30.94
C THR A 74 13.84 -8.53 -31.08
N ASN A 75 14.46 -9.07 -32.13
CA ASN A 75 15.90 -8.92 -32.32
C ASN A 75 16.28 -7.59 -33.01
N PRO A 76 17.37 -6.94 -32.58
CA PRO A 76 18.12 -6.02 -33.43
C PRO A 76 18.83 -6.78 -34.56
N GLU A 77 19.66 -6.11 -35.38
CA GLU A 77 20.55 -6.82 -36.29
C GLU A 77 21.47 -7.74 -35.48
N LEU A 78 21.51 -9.03 -35.81
CA LEU A 78 22.34 -10.01 -35.10
C LEU A 78 23.43 -10.53 -36.02
N PRO A 79 24.71 -10.53 -35.60
CA PRO A 79 25.75 -11.24 -36.32
C PRO A 79 25.52 -12.75 -36.23
N LEU A 80 25.64 -13.48 -37.33
CA LEU A 80 25.57 -14.94 -37.38
C LEU A 80 26.97 -15.56 -37.52
N ALA A 81 27.10 -16.82 -37.13
CA ALA A 81 28.39 -17.53 -37.13
C ALA A 81 29.00 -17.69 -38.52
N ASP A 82 28.18 -17.68 -39.57
CA ASP A 82 28.61 -17.75 -40.98
C ASP A 82 29.08 -16.40 -41.56
N GLY A 83 29.09 -15.34 -40.74
CA GLY A 83 29.48 -13.98 -41.11
C GLY A 83 28.36 -13.17 -41.78
N THR A 84 27.16 -13.73 -41.92
CA THR A 84 25.99 -12.97 -42.35
C THR A 84 25.31 -12.27 -41.16
N THR A 85 24.33 -11.41 -41.47
CA THR A 85 23.58 -10.67 -40.45
C THR A 85 22.11 -11.08 -40.53
N LEU A 86 21.55 -11.50 -39.41
CA LEU A 86 20.11 -11.65 -39.28
C LEU A 86 19.48 -10.25 -39.22
N PRO A 87 18.51 -9.94 -40.10
CA PRO A 87 17.93 -8.61 -40.14
C PRO A 87 17.11 -8.31 -38.88
N LEU A 88 16.89 -7.01 -38.63
CA LEU A 88 15.98 -6.50 -37.62
C LEU A 88 14.62 -7.22 -37.70
N GLN A 89 14.02 -7.50 -36.54
CA GLN A 89 12.65 -8.00 -36.44
C GLN A 89 12.39 -9.37 -37.09
N ALA A 90 13.44 -10.15 -37.34
CA ALA A 90 13.35 -11.51 -37.85
C ALA A 90 12.89 -12.53 -36.81
N LEU A 91 12.93 -12.20 -35.52
CA LEU A 91 12.60 -13.08 -34.41
C LEU A 91 11.50 -12.45 -33.55
N ARG A 92 10.56 -13.29 -33.11
CA ARG A 92 9.74 -13.02 -31.93
C ARG A 92 10.39 -13.70 -30.74
N ILE A 93 10.54 -12.96 -29.66
CA ILE A 93 11.15 -13.43 -28.40
C ILE A 93 10.13 -13.15 -27.31
N ARG A 94 9.58 -14.19 -26.69
CA ARG A 94 8.61 -14.05 -25.60
C ARG A 94 9.22 -14.55 -24.30
N LEU A 95 9.24 -13.69 -23.29
CA LEU A 95 9.64 -14.01 -21.92
C LEU A 95 8.39 -14.06 -21.05
N GLU A 96 8.17 -15.16 -20.35
CA GLU A 96 7.09 -15.29 -19.36
C GLU A 96 7.69 -15.68 -18.02
N GLN A 97 7.52 -14.82 -17.02
CA GLN A 97 7.99 -15.02 -15.65
C GLN A 97 6.79 -15.24 -14.72
N ARG A 98 6.87 -16.21 -13.81
CA ARG A 98 5.95 -16.38 -12.68
C ARG A 98 6.72 -16.46 -11.39
N ILE A 99 6.32 -15.64 -10.44
CA ILE A 99 6.92 -15.64 -9.11
C ILE A 99 6.13 -16.53 -8.18
N HIS A 100 6.87 -17.20 -7.31
CA HIS A 100 6.41 -18.11 -6.28
C HIS A 100 6.99 -17.66 -4.93
N ARG A 101 6.45 -18.17 -3.84
CA ARG A 101 6.93 -17.83 -2.48
C ARG A 101 8.41 -18.19 -2.28
N ASP A 102 8.90 -19.18 -3.02
CA ASP A 102 10.22 -19.78 -2.93
C ASP A 102 11.10 -19.54 -4.17
N GLY A 103 10.65 -18.74 -5.16
CA GLY A 103 11.44 -18.52 -6.36
C GLY A 103 10.71 -17.91 -7.55
N LEU A 104 11.28 -18.10 -8.74
CA LEU A 104 10.77 -17.61 -10.02
C LEU A 104 10.89 -18.73 -11.05
N ASP A 105 9.83 -18.98 -11.81
CA ASP A 105 9.88 -19.79 -13.02
C ASP A 105 9.81 -18.88 -14.24
N GLU A 106 10.59 -19.19 -15.26
CA GLU A 106 10.70 -18.40 -16.47
C GLU A 106 10.67 -19.29 -17.71
N THR A 107 9.98 -18.83 -18.75
CA THR A 107 9.92 -19.46 -20.06
C THR A 107 10.39 -18.46 -21.11
N ILE A 108 11.35 -18.87 -21.93
CA ILE A 108 11.84 -18.09 -23.08
C ILE A 108 11.42 -18.82 -24.35
N THR A 109 10.60 -18.18 -25.18
CA THR A 109 10.17 -18.70 -26.48
C THR A 109 10.78 -17.87 -27.60
N LEU A 110 11.53 -18.52 -28.49
CA LEU A 110 12.12 -17.94 -29.68
C LEU A 110 11.37 -18.47 -30.90
N ARG A 111 10.88 -17.59 -31.77
CA ARG A 111 10.24 -17.97 -33.02
C ARG A 111 10.83 -17.21 -34.19
N SER A 112 11.21 -17.94 -35.24
CA SER A 112 11.75 -17.35 -36.46
C SER A 112 10.65 -16.87 -37.41
N HIS A 113 10.81 -15.67 -37.95
CA HIS A 113 10.12 -15.15 -39.11
C HIS A 113 11.07 -14.98 -40.30
N HIS A 114 12.31 -15.46 -40.17
CA HIS A 114 13.29 -15.46 -41.25
C HIS A 114 13.00 -16.59 -42.26
N ALA A 115 13.37 -16.37 -43.53
CA ALA A 115 13.08 -17.29 -44.62
C ALA A 115 14.04 -18.49 -44.69
N ALA A 116 15.19 -18.42 -44.01
CA ALA A 116 16.19 -19.47 -43.93
C ALA A 116 16.34 -19.98 -42.48
N PRO A 117 16.85 -21.21 -42.28
CA PRO A 117 17.23 -21.69 -40.96
C PRO A 117 18.28 -20.77 -40.32
N VAL A 118 18.19 -20.59 -39.00
CA VAL A 118 19.12 -19.75 -38.23
C VAL A 118 19.60 -20.50 -37.01
N GLU A 119 20.91 -20.47 -36.78
CA GLU A 119 21.55 -20.91 -35.54
C GLU A 119 21.85 -19.68 -34.67
N LEU A 120 21.44 -19.72 -33.41
CA LEU A 120 21.61 -18.65 -32.43
C LEU A 120 22.23 -19.19 -31.15
N GLU A 121 23.13 -18.43 -30.52
CA GLU A 121 23.49 -18.58 -29.12
C GLU A 121 22.58 -17.69 -28.27
N LEU A 122 21.81 -18.31 -27.39
CA LEU A 122 21.16 -17.62 -26.28
C LEU A 122 22.09 -17.63 -25.08
N SER A 123 22.33 -16.46 -24.47
CA SER A 123 23.07 -16.33 -23.22
C SER A 123 22.24 -15.63 -22.15
N LEU A 124 22.35 -16.14 -20.91
CA LEU A 124 21.74 -15.61 -19.71
C LEU A 124 22.83 -15.34 -18.67
N ARG A 125 23.07 -14.05 -18.41
CA ARG A 125 23.97 -13.62 -17.34
C ARG A 125 23.16 -13.43 -16.06
N LEU A 126 23.56 -14.14 -15.01
CA LEU A 126 22.91 -14.11 -13.71
C LEU A 126 23.93 -13.77 -12.63
N ASP A 127 23.55 -12.92 -11.69
CA ASP A 127 24.37 -12.63 -10.52
C ASP A 127 23.50 -12.30 -9.30
N ALA A 128 24.11 -12.43 -8.13
CA ALA A 128 23.50 -12.16 -6.84
C ALA A 128 24.49 -11.43 -5.95
N ASP A 129 24.00 -10.61 -5.04
CA ASP A 129 24.79 -9.97 -3.99
C ASP A 129 24.26 -10.26 -2.58
N PHE A 130 23.05 -10.80 -2.48
CA PHE A 130 22.36 -11.07 -1.20
C PHE A 130 22.28 -9.82 -0.32
N ALA A 131 22.26 -8.63 -0.94
CA ALA A 131 22.23 -7.37 -0.22
C ALA A 131 20.87 -7.18 0.47
N PRO A 132 20.83 -6.83 1.76
CA PRO A 132 19.61 -6.43 2.45
C PRO A 132 19.04 -5.12 1.89
N MET A 133 17.72 -4.96 1.94
CA MET A 133 17.04 -3.76 1.43
C MET A 133 17.55 -2.47 2.09
N LEU A 134 17.79 -2.50 3.40
CA LEU A 134 18.30 -1.33 4.12
C LEU A 134 19.74 -0.95 3.71
N GLU A 135 20.57 -1.88 3.24
CA GLU A 135 21.88 -1.56 2.65
C GLU A 135 21.72 -0.96 1.25
N ILE A 136 20.79 -1.48 0.45
CA ILE A 136 20.48 -0.94 -0.89
C ILE A 136 19.97 0.50 -0.79
N ARG A 137 19.21 0.81 0.26
CA ARG A 137 18.70 2.15 0.59
C ARG A 137 19.70 3.04 1.34
N GLU A 138 20.91 2.56 1.60
CA GLU A 138 21.96 3.32 2.32
C GLU A 138 21.54 3.73 3.75
N MET A 139 20.64 2.95 4.38
CA MET A 139 20.17 3.14 5.75
C MET A 139 21.02 2.37 6.78
N THR A 140 21.89 1.49 6.32
CA THR A 140 22.92 0.83 7.13
C THR A 140 24.16 0.64 6.29
N GLU A 141 25.33 0.56 6.94
CA GLU A 141 26.60 0.41 6.23
C GLU A 141 26.62 -0.90 5.42
N PRO A 142 27.10 -0.88 4.16
CA PRO A 142 27.16 -2.10 3.36
C PRO A 142 28.19 -3.08 3.92
N HIS A 143 27.89 -4.38 3.83
CA HIS A 143 28.82 -5.44 4.19
C HIS A 143 29.23 -6.29 2.97
N GLU A 144 30.51 -6.64 2.87
CA GLU A 144 30.99 -7.51 1.80
C GLU A 144 30.52 -8.95 2.03
N ARG A 145 29.81 -9.50 1.04
CA ARG A 145 29.33 -10.89 1.05
C ARG A 145 29.97 -11.64 -0.10
N PRO A 146 31.09 -12.35 0.11
CA PRO A 146 31.71 -13.13 -0.95
C PRO A 146 30.74 -14.18 -1.50
N VAL A 147 30.35 -14.02 -2.76
CA VAL A 147 29.40 -14.95 -3.42
C VAL A 147 30.17 -16.11 -4.02
N LEU A 148 29.90 -17.30 -3.50
CA LEU A 148 30.37 -18.55 -4.07
C LEU A 148 29.49 -18.92 -5.26
N ARG A 149 30.13 -19.13 -6.41
CA ARG A 149 29.47 -19.56 -7.65
C ARG A 149 29.86 -21.00 -7.97
N ARG A 150 28.86 -21.85 -8.22
CA ARG A 150 29.05 -23.25 -8.63
C ARG A 150 28.15 -23.54 -9.82
N GLY A 151 28.77 -23.84 -10.96
CA GLY A 151 28.08 -24.23 -12.19
C GLY A 151 28.34 -25.70 -12.53
N SER A 152 27.32 -26.42 -12.97
CA SER A 152 27.48 -27.76 -13.56
C SER A 152 26.33 -28.07 -14.50
N GLY A 153 26.63 -28.39 -15.76
CA GLY A 153 25.59 -28.59 -16.77
C GLY A 153 24.70 -27.35 -16.88
N GLY A 154 23.38 -27.52 -16.82
CA GLY A 154 22.41 -26.42 -16.81
C GLY A 154 22.08 -25.83 -15.43
N GLU A 155 22.78 -26.22 -14.36
CA GLU A 155 22.58 -25.70 -13.00
C GLU A 155 23.64 -24.66 -12.65
N LEU A 156 23.20 -23.47 -12.22
CA LEU A 156 24.02 -22.43 -11.60
C LEU A 156 23.54 -22.19 -10.17
N ARG A 157 24.44 -22.30 -9.19
CA ARG A 157 24.17 -21.95 -7.80
C ARG A 157 25.03 -20.79 -7.35
N LEU A 158 24.39 -19.76 -6.83
CA LEU A 158 24.99 -18.59 -6.19
C LEU A 158 24.68 -18.67 -4.69
N SER A 159 25.67 -18.48 -3.83
CA SER A 159 25.45 -18.54 -2.37
C SER A 159 26.41 -17.67 -1.59
N CYS A 160 25.98 -17.16 -0.44
CA CYS A 160 26.84 -16.48 0.52
C CYS A 160 26.48 -16.87 1.96
N VAL A 161 27.38 -16.60 2.90
CA VAL A 161 27.09 -16.61 4.33
C VAL A 161 26.93 -15.17 4.78
N GLY A 162 25.78 -14.83 5.37
CA GLY A 162 25.51 -13.50 5.89
C GLY A 162 26.17 -13.26 7.25
N LEU A 163 26.12 -12.01 7.72
CA LEU A 163 26.59 -11.64 9.07
C LEU A 163 25.85 -12.36 10.19
N ASP A 164 24.61 -12.77 9.94
CA ASP A 164 23.79 -13.57 10.85
C ASP A 164 24.19 -15.05 10.88
N GLY A 165 25.22 -15.44 10.12
CA GLY A 165 25.68 -16.83 9.99
C GLY A 165 24.79 -17.71 9.11
N TRP A 166 23.68 -17.18 8.58
CA TRP A 166 22.80 -17.93 7.67
C TRP A 166 23.44 -18.06 6.30
N THR A 167 23.30 -19.23 5.70
CA THR A 167 23.68 -19.44 4.29
C THR A 167 22.48 -19.15 3.41
N ARG A 168 22.60 -18.15 2.54
CA ARG A 168 21.60 -17.81 1.52
C ARG A 168 22.07 -18.33 0.18
N ALA A 169 21.17 -18.95 -0.58
CA ALA A 169 21.49 -19.42 -1.92
C ALA A 169 20.33 -19.21 -2.90
N THR A 170 20.72 -18.96 -4.15
CA THR A 170 19.84 -18.92 -5.31
C THR A 170 20.32 -19.98 -6.28
N THR A 171 19.48 -20.99 -6.54
CA THR A 171 19.78 -22.08 -7.47
C THR A 171 18.93 -21.93 -8.71
N VAL A 172 19.57 -21.89 -9.87
CA VAL A 172 18.94 -21.71 -11.18
C VAL A 172 19.23 -22.92 -12.05
N ILE A 173 18.18 -23.48 -12.64
CA ILE A 173 18.28 -24.60 -13.60
C ILE A 173 17.66 -24.15 -14.91
N CYS A 174 18.40 -24.29 -16.00
CA CYS A 174 17.94 -24.02 -17.35
C CYS A 174 18.06 -25.27 -18.23
N GLU A 175 16.95 -25.72 -18.80
CA GLU A 175 16.94 -26.88 -19.71
C GLU A 175 17.61 -26.54 -21.04
N GLY A 176 18.52 -27.41 -21.50
CA GLY A 176 19.22 -27.24 -22.77
C GLY A 176 20.38 -26.25 -22.75
N ALA A 177 20.61 -25.55 -21.63
CA ALA A 177 21.75 -24.66 -21.45
C ALA A 177 22.92 -25.34 -20.72
N GLN A 178 24.10 -24.75 -20.85
CA GLN A 178 25.31 -25.12 -20.11
C GLN A 178 25.92 -23.87 -19.47
N VAL A 179 26.33 -24.00 -18.20
CA VAL A 179 27.08 -22.95 -17.50
C VAL A 179 28.52 -22.95 -18.01
N GLY A 180 28.97 -21.81 -18.54
CA GLY A 180 30.37 -21.59 -18.91
C GLY A 180 31.27 -21.31 -17.69
N ASP A 181 32.59 -21.29 -17.91
CA ASP A 181 33.58 -20.96 -16.88
C ASP A 181 33.42 -19.53 -16.34
N ASP A 182 32.80 -18.66 -17.12
CA ASP A 182 32.43 -17.28 -16.74
C ASP A 182 31.11 -17.19 -15.95
N GLY A 183 30.47 -18.33 -15.66
CA GLY A 183 29.21 -18.40 -14.92
C GLY A 183 27.97 -18.06 -15.73
N VAL A 184 28.09 -17.84 -17.05
CA VAL A 184 26.97 -17.50 -17.93
C VAL A 184 26.34 -18.79 -18.48
N LEU A 185 25.01 -18.88 -18.42
CA LEU A 185 24.25 -19.97 -19.02
C LEU A 185 24.11 -19.74 -20.52
N ARG A 186 24.52 -20.71 -21.34
CA ARG A 186 24.44 -20.64 -22.81
C ARG A 186 23.71 -21.82 -23.41
N ALA A 187 22.87 -21.55 -24.40
CA ALA A 187 22.18 -22.57 -25.18
C ALA A 187 22.32 -22.28 -26.69
N THR A 188 22.62 -23.30 -27.47
CA THR A 188 22.59 -23.24 -28.93
C THR A 188 21.18 -23.58 -29.40
N VAL A 189 20.56 -22.67 -30.14
CA VAL A 189 19.20 -22.78 -30.63
C VAL A 189 19.20 -22.84 -32.16
N GLN A 190 18.58 -23.87 -32.71
CA GLN A 190 18.35 -24.03 -34.14
C GLN A 190 16.88 -23.71 -34.43
N LEU A 191 16.63 -22.76 -35.34
CA LEU A 191 15.28 -22.41 -35.77
C LEU A 191 15.16 -22.58 -37.28
N ASP A 192 14.30 -23.50 -37.70
CA ASP A 192 13.81 -23.54 -39.09
C ASP A 192 12.96 -22.29 -39.42
N PRO A 193 12.69 -22.00 -40.70
CA PRO A 193 11.73 -20.97 -41.08
C PRO A 193 10.37 -21.22 -40.40
N HIS A 194 9.85 -20.22 -39.66
CA HIS A 194 8.66 -20.35 -38.81
C HIS A 194 8.76 -21.33 -37.64
N GLY A 195 9.93 -21.92 -37.42
CA GLY A 195 10.23 -22.78 -36.29
C GLY A 195 10.20 -22.01 -34.97
N GLU A 196 9.93 -22.75 -33.90
CA GLU A 196 9.84 -22.26 -32.54
C GLU A 196 10.70 -23.14 -31.63
N HIS A 197 11.37 -22.50 -30.66
CA HIS A 197 12.15 -23.17 -29.63
C HIS A 197 11.84 -22.55 -28.28
N GLN A 198 11.70 -23.40 -27.25
CA GLN A 198 11.34 -22.98 -25.91
C GLN A 198 12.38 -23.48 -24.90
N LEU A 199 12.87 -22.57 -24.05
CA LEU A 199 13.68 -22.89 -22.88
C LEU A 199 12.86 -22.64 -21.61
N SER A 200 13.03 -23.51 -20.62
CA SER A 200 12.45 -23.36 -19.28
C SER A 200 13.55 -23.15 -18.26
N LEU A 201 13.34 -22.18 -17.38
CA LEU A 201 14.23 -21.80 -16.29
C LEU A 201 13.47 -21.88 -14.97
N THR A 202 14.07 -22.51 -13.97
CA THR A 202 13.57 -22.52 -12.59
C THR A 202 14.63 -21.94 -11.67
N CYS A 203 14.30 -20.84 -11.00
CA CYS A 203 15.09 -20.18 -9.96
C CYS A 203 14.43 -20.43 -8.60
N ARG A 204 15.18 -20.92 -7.60
CA ARG A 204 14.68 -21.12 -6.24
C ARG A 204 15.63 -20.55 -5.18
N PHE A 205 15.04 -19.98 -4.15
CA PHE A 205 15.74 -19.44 -2.99
C PHE A 205 15.87 -20.50 -1.90
N SER A 206 16.93 -20.38 -1.13
CA SER A 206 17.05 -21.10 0.14
C SER A 206 17.80 -20.25 1.14
N ALA A 207 17.41 -20.38 2.41
CA ALA A 207 18.13 -19.84 3.55
C ALA A 207 18.22 -20.95 4.59
N THR A 208 19.43 -21.32 4.98
CA THR A 208 19.67 -22.39 5.96
C THR A 208 20.45 -21.86 7.15
N ALA A 209 20.05 -22.32 8.33
CA ALA A 209 20.74 -21.98 9.57
C ALA A 209 22.18 -22.53 9.57
N PRO A 210 23.06 -22.03 10.45
CA PRO A 210 24.42 -22.55 10.58
C PRO A 210 24.45 -24.08 10.74
N ALA A 211 25.40 -24.72 10.07
CA ALA A 211 25.61 -26.18 10.06
C ALA A 211 24.48 -27.04 9.45
N GLN A 212 23.43 -26.44 8.89
CA GLN A 212 22.47 -27.15 8.04
C GLN A 212 22.95 -27.18 6.59
N GLU A 213 22.77 -28.33 5.93
CA GLU A 213 23.05 -28.46 4.51
C GLU A 213 22.02 -27.69 3.68
N LEU A 214 22.50 -27.07 2.60
CA LEU A 214 21.61 -26.47 1.61
C LEU A 214 20.72 -27.54 0.97
N PRO A 215 19.48 -27.21 0.63
CA PRO A 215 18.59 -28.14 -0.03
C PRO A 215 19.16 -28.61 -1.38
N ALA A 216 18.65 -29.76 -1.82
CA ALA A 216 18.92 -30.28 -3.16
C ALA A 216 18.43 -29.30 -4.24
N ALA A 217 18.99 -29.43 -5.45
CA ALA A 217 18.57 -28.64 -6.59
C ALA A 217 17.06 -28.81 -6.85
N PRO A 218 16.34 -27.74 -7.23
CA PRO A 218 14.91 -27.83 -7.45
C PRO A 218 14.55 -28.67 -8.68
N ALA A 219 13.31 -29.15 -8.74
CA ALA A 219 12.79 -29.73 -9.97
C ALA A 219 12.39 -28.62 -10.96
N LEU A 220 12.70 -28.81 -12.24
CA LEU A 220 12.30 -27.90 -13.30
C LEU A 220 10.77 -27.89 -13.46
N ASN A 221 10.18 -26.69 -13.49
CA ASN A 221 8.78 -26.49 -13.80
C ASN A 221 8.61 -26.03 -15.26
N ARG A 222 7.74 -26.69 -16.02
CA ARG A 222 7.51 -26.43 -17.45
C ARG A 222 6.13 -25.83 -17.75
N GLN A 223 5.38 -25.39 -16.73
CA GLN A 223 4.01 -24.92 -16.93
C GLN A 223 3.95 -23.45 -17.41
N PRO A 224 3.07 -23.12 -18.38
CA PRO A 224 2.86 -21.74 -18.81
C PRO A 224 2.33 -20.85 -17.66
N ALA A 225 3.11 -19.83 -17.35
CA ALA A 225 3.08 -19.09 -16.10
C ALA A 225 1.95 -18.03 -15.99
N ALA A 226 1.72 -17.28 -17.08
CA ALA A 226 0.92 -16.05 -17.05
C ALA A 226 -0.60 -16.31 -17.00
N ARG A 227 -1.09 -17.29 -17.76
CA ARG A 227 -2.53 -17.62 -17.81
C ARG A 227 -3.05 -18.04 -16.43
N GLN A 228 -2.29 -18.86 -15.71
CA GLN A 228 -2.68 -19.28 -14.37
C GLN A 228 -2.69 -18.09 -13.40
N ALA A 229 -1.74 -17.15 -13.50
CA ALA A 229 -1.70 -15.98 -12.61
C ALA A 229 -2.94 -15.09 -12.80
N ALA A 230 -3.42 -14.95 -14.04
CA ALA A 230 -4.67 -14.25 -14.34
C ALA A 230 -5.88 -14.98 -13.74
N VAL A 231 -5.96 -16.31 -13.88
CA VAL A 231 -7.02 -17.12 -13.25
C VAL A 231 -7.02 -16.97 -11.73
N ASP A 232 -5.85 -17.03 -11.09
CA ASP A 232 -5.73 -16.86 -9.64
C ASP A 232 -6.17 -15.44 -9.21
N ALA A 233 -5.93 -14.44 -10.05
CA ALA A 233 -6.33 -13.05 -9.83
C ALA A 233 -7.85 -12.88 -9.89
N ASP A 234 -8.47 -13.44 -10.93
CA ASP A 234 -9.93 -13.41 -11.09
C ASP A 234 -10.65 -14.18 -9.98
N ALA A 235 -10.10 -15.34 -9.58
CA ALA A 235 -10.65 -16.11 -8.47
C ALA A 235 -10.59 -15.34 -7.14
N TRP A 236 -9.50 -14.64 -6.87
CA TRP A 236 -9.36 -13.82 -5.66
C TRP A 236 -10.35 -12.64 -5.63
N LEU A 237 -10.58 -12.00 -6.78
CA LEU A 237 -11.56 -10.91 -6.90
C LEU A 237 -13.01 -11.43 -6.76
N ALA A 238 -13.30 -12.62 -7.28
CA ALA A 238 -14.65 -13.19 -7.29
C ALA A 238 -15.19 -13.53 -5.88
N ASP A 239 -14.30 -13.78 -4.92
CA ASP A 239 -14.57 -14.13 -3.52
C ASP A 239 -14.82 -12.90 -2.60
N ARG A 240 -14.84 -11.69 -3.18
CA ARG A 240 -15.03 -10.42 -2.45
C ARG A 240 -16.21 -9.66 -3.01
N ALA A 241 -16.59 -8.59 -2.33
CA ALA A 241 -17.60 -7.64 -2.84
C ALA A 241 -17.20 -7.17 -4.24
N ARG A 242 -18.11 -7.34 -5.21
CA ARG A 242 -17.87 -6.96 -6.60
C ARG A 242 -18.56 -5.65 -6.90
N VAL A 243 -17.87 -4.78 -7.62
CA VAL A 243 -18.42 -3.52 -8.12
C VAL A 243 -18.51 -3.62 -9.62
N GLU A 244 -19.66 -3.26 -10.16
CA GLU A 244 -19.91 -3.09 -11.58
C GLU A 244 -20.35 -1.64 -11.80
N THR A 245 -19.68 -0.92 -12.70
CA THR A 245 -20.04 0.46 -13.01
C THR A 245 -20.43 0.59 -14.48
N ALA A 246 -21.10 1.69 -14.81
CA ALA A 246 -21.40 2.03 -16.21
C ALA A 246 -20.19 2.58 -16.99
N ASP A 247 -19.02 2.73 -16.34
CA ASP A 247 -17.81 3.31 -16.93
C ASP A 247 -16.63 2.31 -16.86
N GLU A 248 -16.23 1.78 -18.02
CA GLU A 248 -15.14 0.81 -18.12
C GLU A 248 -13.80 1.32 -17.57
N LEU A 249 -13.56 2.63 -17.58
CA LEU A 249 -12.32 3.20 -17.06
C LEU A 249 -12.30 3.11 -15.53
N VAL A 250 -13.42 3.43 -14.87
CA VAL A 250 -13.55 3.31 -13.42
C VAL A 250 -13.45 1.84 -12.98
N ASP A 251 -14.07 0.91 -13.72
CA ASP A 251 -13.92 -0.52 -13.48
C ASP A 251 -12.46 -0.97 -13.55
N ARG A 252 -11.71 -0.50 -14.56
CA ARG A 252 -10.27 -0.80 -14.69
C ARG A 252 -9.45 -0.23 -13.55
N MET A 253 -9.72 0.99 -13.10
CA MET A 253 -9.05 1.62 -11.95
C MET A 253 -9.30 0.84 -10.66
N LEU A 254 -10.56 0.53 -10.35
CA LEU A 254 -10.91 -0.21 -9.14
C LEU A 254 -10.32 -1.62 -9.16
N ARG A 255 -10.42 -2.31 -10.30
CA ARG A 255 -9.79 -3.62 -10.48
C ARG A 255 -8.28 -3.55 -10.26
N ARG A 256 -7.60 -2.52 -10.79
CA ARG A 256 -6.17 -2.30 -10.58
C ARG A 256 -5.84 -2.12 -9.10
N SER A 257 -6.56 -1.23 -8.41
CA SER A 257 -6.42 -1.00 -6.96
C SER A 257 -6.54 -2.30 -6.16
N LEU A 258 -7.59 -3.09 -6.40
CA LEU A 258 -7.79 -4.37 -5.70
C LEU A 258 -6.70 -5.41 -6.02
N LEU A 259 -6.21 -5.45 -7.27
CA LEU A 259 -5.10 -6.32 -7.65
C LEU A 259 -3.76 -5.88 -7.06
N ASP A 260 -3.53 -4.58 -6.87
CA ASP A 260 -2.36 -4.06 -6.16
C ASP A 260 -2.41 -4.41 -4.67
N LEU A 261 -3.57 -4.29 -4.03
CA LEU A 261 -3.76 -4.75 -2.65
C LEU A 261 -3.48 -6.25 -2.52
N ARG A 262 -4.04 -7.07 -3.43
CA ARG A 262 -3.75 -8.51 -3.50
C ARG A 262 -2.25 -8.79 -3.64
N LEU A 263 -1.57 -8.04 -4.50
CA LEU A 263 -0.13 -8.20 -4.73
C LEU A 263 0.67 -7.96 -3.45
N LEU A 264 0.26 -6.95 -2.68
CA LEU A 264 0.93 -6.53 -1.46
C LEU A 264 0.64 -7.42 -0.24
N ILE A 265 -0.26 -8.42 -0.34
CA ILE A 265 -0.47 -9.41 0.72
C ILE A 265 0.80 -10.24 0.93
N SER A 266 1.34 -10.14 2.14
CA SER A 266 2.50 -10.88 2.66
C SER A 266 2.07 -11.74 3.84
N ASP A 267 2.96 -12.62 4.32
CA ASP A 267 2.69 -13.52 5.44
C ASP A 267 3.84 -13.45 6.45
N LEU A 268 3.51 -13.30 7.73
CA LEU A 268 4.48 -13.36 8.82
C LEU A 268 3.81 -14.06 10.01
N ASP A 269 4.50 -15.00 10.64
CA ASP A 269 4.00 -15.78 11.78
C ASP A 269 2.64 -16.47 11.52
N GLY A 270 2.37 -16.84 10.26
CA GLY A 270 1.12 -17.44 9.82
C GLY A 270 -0.06 -16.47 9.75
N GLN A 271 0.18 -15.16 9.86
CA GLN A 271 -0.81 -14.11 9.70
C GLN A 271 -0.58 -13.35 8.38
N PRO A 272 -1.63 -13.19 7.55
CA PRO A 272 -1.55 -12.33 6.38
C PRO A 272 -1.59 -10.86 6.78
N TYR A 273 -0.80 -10.03 6.11
CA TYR A 273 -0.81 -8.57 6.26
C TYR A 273 -0.53 -7.88 4.93
N LEU A 274 -0.81 -6.58 4.85
CA LEU A 274 -0.51 -5.76 3.68
C LEU A 274 0.87 -5.12 3.84
N ALA A 275 1.83 -5.50 2.99
CA ALA A 275 3.11 -4.80 2.93
C ALA A 275 2.92 -3.37 2.39
N ALA A 276 3.66 -2.40 2.92
CA ALA A 276 3.45 -0.98 2.62
C ALA A 276 3.64 -0.64 1.14
N GLY A 277 4.72 -1.08 0.49
CA GLY A 277 4.94 -0.74 -0.91
C GLY A 277 6.20 -1.33 -1.51
N ILE A 278 6.17 -1.60 -2.81
CA ILE A 278 7.30 -2.20 -3.54
C ILE A 278 8.04 -1.10 -4.31
N PRO A 279 9.40 -1.06 -4.27
CA PRO A 279 10.30 -2.03 -3.62
C PRO A 279 10.68 -1.73 -2.16
N TRP A 280 10.61 -0.47 -1.72
CA TRP A 280 11.33 0.00 -0.53
C TRP A 280 10.74 -0.47 0.81
N TYR A 281 9.43 -0.68 0.81
CA TYR A 281 8.63 -0.90 2.01
C TYR A 281 7.86 -2.23 1.91
N ALA A 282 8.45 -3.23 1.25
CA ALA A 282 7.82 -4.54 1.02
C ALA A 282 7.87 -5.42 2.29
N THR A 283 7.54 -4.84 3.44
CA THR A 283 7.51 -5.46 4.76
C THR A 283 6.36 -4.90 5.61
N LEU A 284 6.21 -5.37 6.85
CA LEU A 284 5.19 -4.87 7.79
C LEU A 284 5.53 -3.45 8.23
N PHE A 285 4.66 -2.51 7.85
CA PHE A 285 4.60 -1.16 8.41
C PHE A 285 3.27 -1.03 9.14
N GLY A 286 3.30 -0.79 10.44
CA GLY A 286 2.12 -0.83 11.29
C GLY A 286 1.06 0.16 10.85
N ARG A 287 1.43 1.44 10.75
CA ARG A 287 0.53 2.50 10.30
C ARG A 287 -0.04 2.25 8.89
N ASP A 288 0.81 1.98 7.92
CA ASP A 288 0.40 1.73 6.52
C ASP A 288 -0.60 0.57 6.45
N SER A 289 -0.32 -0.51 7.17
CA SER A 289 -1.20 -1.68 7.23
C SER A 289 -2.54 -1.34 7.90
N LEU A 290 -2.52 -0.58 8.98
CA LEU A 290 -3.73 -0.17 9.70
C LEU A 290 -4.63 0.74 8.87
N ILE A 291 -4.05 1.76 8.21
CA ILE A 291 -4.78 2.67 7.32
C ILE A 291 -5.33 1.91 6.12
N THR A 292 -4.51 1.06 5.47
CA THR A 292 -4.97 0.31 4.30
C THR A 292 -6.06 -0.69 4.66
N ALA A 293 -5.90 -1.41 5.78
CA ALA A 293 -6.92 -2.33 6.26
C ALA A 293 -8.25 -1.61 6.55
N ASN A 294 -8.19 -0.39 7.10
CA ASN A 294 -9.35 0.47 7.30
C ASN A 294 -10.06 0.81 5.98
N GLN A 295 -9.27 1.17 4.96
CA GLN A 295 -9.73 1.57 3.65
C GLN A 295 -10.49 0.46 2.90
N VAL A 296 -10.24 -0.82 3.23
CA VAL A 296 -10.78 -1.97 2.47
C VAL A 296 -11.72 -2.87 3.28
N LEU A 297 -12.19 -2.44 4.45
CA LEU A 297 -13.11 -3.21 5.30
C LEU A 297 -14.38 -3.68 4.56
N ALA A 298 -14.89 -2.88 3.62
CA ALA A 298 -16.05 -3.24 2.79
C ALA A 298 -15.79 -4.42 1.84
N PHE A 299 -14.54 -4.68 1.48
CA PHE A 299 -14.16 -5.71 0.53
C PHE A 299 -13.57 -6.94 1.22
N ASP A 300 -12.77 -6.73 2.27
CA ASP A 300 -12.08 -7.82 2.97
C ASP A 300 -11.78 -7.45 4.45
N PRO A 301 -12.75 -7.66 5.35
CA PRO A 301 -12.51 -7.47 6.79
C PRO A 301 -11.51 -8.50 7.37
N GLY A 302 -11.25 -9.61 6.67
CA GLY A 302 -10.28 -10.62 7.09
C GLY A 302 -8.83 -10.10 7.08
N LEU A 303 -8.48 -9.22 6.15
CA LEU A 303 -7.18 -8.54 6.13
C LEU A 303 -6.97 -7.65 7.36
N ALA A 304 -8.01 -6.96 7.82
CA ALA A 304 -7.94 -6.19 9.07
C ALA A 304 -7.71 -7.12 10.27
N ALA A 305 -8.42 -8.25 10.35
CA ALA A 305 -8.23 -9.21 11.43
C ALA A 305 -6.81 -9.80 11.49
N GLY A 306 -6.25 -10.20 10.34
CA GLY A 306 -4.85 -10.68 10.25
C GLY A 306 -3.83 -9.62 10.64
N THR A 307 -4.03 -8.38 10.17
CA THR A 307 -3.18 -7.23 10.50
C THR A 307 -3.20 -6.91 12.00
N LEU A 308 -4.38 -6.88 12.62
CA LEU A 308 -4.55 -6.63 14.05
C LEU A 308 -3.87 -7.71 14.89
N ARG A 309 -4.04 -9.00 14.57
CA ARG A 309 -3.36 -10.10 15.28
C ARG A 309 -1.85 -10.01 15.18
N LEU A 310 -1.33 -9.72 13.98
CA LEU A 310 0.10 -9.62 13.77
C LEU A 310 0.71 -8.44 14.55
N LEU A 311 0.07 -7.26 14.49
CA LEU A 311 0.54 -6.09 15.24
C LEU A 311 0.41 -6.27 16.76
N ALA A 312 -0.62 -6.97 17.24
CA ALA A 312 -0.75 -7.33 18.65
C ALA A 312 0.36 -8.29 19.10
N ALA A 313 0.71 -9.29 18.28
CA ALA A 313 1.79 -10.23 18.57
C ALA A 313 3.15 -9.54 18.73
N HIS A 314 3.37 -8.46 17.98
CA HIS A 314 4.57 -7.62 18.02
C HIS A 314 4.35 -6.27 18.73
N GLN A 315 3.31 -6.14 19.58
CA GLN A 315 3.13 -4.94 20.41
C GLN A 315 4.28 -4.82 21.41
N GLY A 316 4.74 -3.59 21.65
CA GLY A 316 5.82 -3.30 22.58
C GLY A 316 5.51 -3.81 23.99
N ARG A 317 6.49 -4.45 24.62
CA ARG A 317 6.39 -5.05 25.96
C ARG A 317 7.45 -4.52 26.90
N ARG A 318 8.42 -3.79 26.39
CA ARG A 318 9.57 -3.27 27.13
C ARG A 318 9.73 -1.80 26.85
N ASP A 319 10.35 -1.13 27.81
CA ASP A 319 10.91 0.18 27.58
C ASP A 319 12.34 0.00 27.02
N ASP A 320 12.48 0.05 25.69
CA ASP A 320 13.76 -0.09 24.98
C ASP A 320 14.04 1.14 24.10
N PRO A 321 14.89 2.08 24.57
CA PRO A 321 15.21 3.28 23.79
C PRO A 321 15.95 2.96 22.49
N ALA A 322 16.62 1.81 22.35
CA ALA A 322 17.33 1.48 21.12
C ALA A 322 16.38 1.23 19.93
N HIS A 323 15.11 0.95 20.20
CA HIS A 323 14.08 0.66 19.19
C HIS A 323 12.87 1.59 19.26
N ASP A 324 12.93 2.62 20.11
CA ASP A 324 11.78 3.45 20.51
C ASP A 324 10.61 2.62 21.08
N GLU A 325 10.88 1.42 21.61
CA GLU A 325 9.87 0.52 22.16
C GLU A 325 9.40 1.04 23.52
N GLN A 326 8.08 0.99 23.73
CA GLN A 326 7.43 1.20 25.02
C GLN A 326 6.32 0.17 25.18
N PRO A 327 5.99 -0.25 26.43
CA PRO A 327 4.85 -1.11 26.69
C PRO A 327 3.56 -0.56 26.08
N GLY A 328 2.82 -1.41 25.36
CA GLY A 328 1.54 -1.05 24.73
C GLY A 328 1.65 -0.36 23.36
N ARG A 329 2.84 0.12 22.98
CA ARG A 329 3.05 0.80 21.69
C ARG A 329 2.98 -0.18 20.52
N ILE A 330 2.26 0.19 19.46
CA ILE A 330 2.27 -0.56 18.20
C ILE A 330 3.48 -0.15 17.37
N LEU A 331 4.14 -1.13 16.72
CA LEU A 331 5.36 -0.88 15.96
C LEU A 331 5.13 -0.01 14.71
N HIS A 332 6.20 0.70 14.31
CA HIS A 332 6.30 1.44 13.07
C HIS A 332 6.59 0.47 11.91
N GLU A 333 7.71 -0.25 11.97
CA GLU A 333 8.08 -1.24 10.96
C GLU A 333 8.82 -2.45 11.55
N LEU A 334 8.70 -3.58 10.88
CA LEU A 334 9.42 -4.82 11.20
C LEU A 334 10.11 -5.34 9.94
N ARG A 335 11.44 -5.46 9.98
CA ARG A 335 12.25 -5.98 8.89
C ARG A 335 12.55 -7.45 9.09
N LEU A 336 13.01 -8.10 8.02
CA LEU A 336 13.37 -9.52 8.02
C LEU A 336 14.82 -9.70 7.53
N GLY A 337 15.32 -10.92 7.65
CA GLY A 337 16.62 -11.28 7.10
C GLY A 337 17.80 -10.77 7.93
N GLU A 338 18.93 -10.55 7.26
CA GLU A 338 20.22 -10.37 7.93
C GLU A 338 20.25 -9.15 8.85
N VAL A 339 19.69 -8.02 8.40
CA VAL A 339 19.67 -6.78 9.20
C VAL A 339 18.81 -6.94 10.44
N ALA A 340 17.66 -7.61 10.33
CA ALA A 340 16.80 -7.91 11.47
C ALA A 340 17.45 -8.89 12.46
N ASN A 341 18.14 -9.91 11.96
CA ASN A 341 18.80 -10.92 12.79
C ASN A 341 20.05 -10.41 13.53
N THR A 342 20.66 -9.34 13.03
CA THR A 342 21.91 -8.77 13.59
C THR A 342 21.71 -7.46 14.34
N ASP A 343 20.48 -6.92 14.33
CA ASP A 343 20.09 -5.71 15.06
C ASP A 343 20.99 -4.49 14.77
N ARG A 344 21.43 -4.36 13.52
CA ARG A 344 22.43 -3.35 13.10
C ARG A 344 21.88 -1.93 12.95
N THR A 345 20.57 -1.77 13.07
CA THR A 345 19.86 -0.49 12.97
C THR A 345 18.56 -0.61 13.75
N PRO A 346 18.09 0.46 14.41
CA PRO A 346 16.77 0.46 15.07
C PRO A 346 15.63 0.09 14.11
N LEU A 347 15.79 0.36 12.81
CA LEU A 347 14.81 0.06 11.77
C LEU A 347 14.56 -1.44 11.57
N ALA A 348 15.42 -2.30 12.12
CA ALA A 348 15.22 -3.76 12.15
C ALA A 348 13.88 -4.14 12.79
N ARG A 349 13.54 -3.49 13.89
CA ARG A 349 12.29 -3.64 14.64
C ARG A 349 12.00 -2.33 15.34
N TYR A 350 11.28 -1.45 14.65
CA TYR A 350 11.18 -0.05 15.05
C TYR A 350 9.79 0.30 15.54
N TYR A 351 9.71 1.02 16.67
CA TYR A 351 8.46 1.46 17.27
C TYR A 351 8.23 2.96 17.19
N GLY A 352 9.10 3.72 16.51
CA GLY A 352 8.98 5.17 16.37
C GLY A 352 7.79 5.62 15.50
N THR A 353 6.58 5.44 16.01
CA THR A 353 5.29 5.88 15.46
C THR A 353 4.39 6.38 16.59
N ALA A 354 3.85 7.58 16.47
CA ALA A 354 2.93 8.19 17.44
C ALA A 354 1.46 7.86 17.14
N ASP A 355 1.15 7.55 15.88
CA ASP A 355 -0.19 7.36 15.35
C ASP A 355 -0.68 5.90 15.37
N ALA A 356 0.22 4.91 15.21
CA ALA A 356 -0.18 3.51 15.01
C ALA A 356 -0.99 2.93 16.18
N THR A 357 -0.67 3.28 17.43
CA THR A 357 -1.39 2.75 18.61
C THR A 357 -2.85 3.18 18.64
N ALA A 358 -3.15 4.45 18.33
CA ALA A 358 -4.53 4.91 18.22
C ALA A 358 -5.25 4.32 17.00
N LEU A 359 -4.56 4.24 15.85
CA LEU A 359 -5.10 3.64 14.63
C LEU A 359 -5.45 2.15 14.81
N PHE A 360 -4.69 1.41 15.62
CA PHE A 360 -4.96 0.01 15.97
C PHE A 360 -6.32 -0.13 16.66
N LEU A 361 -6.59 0.72 17.65
CA LEU A 361 -7.87 0.73 18.38
C LEU A 361 -9.05 1.11 17.47
N ILE A 362 -8.86 2.13 16.61
CA ILE A 362 -9.88 2.58 15.65
C ILE A 362 -10.21 1.46 14.64
N LEU A 363 -9.19 0.79 14.09
CA LEU A 363 -9.40 -0.31 13.15
C LEU A 363 -10.16 -1.47 13.79
N LEU A 364 -9.80 -1.85 15.03
CA LEU A 364 -10.48 -2.91 15.76
C LEU A 364 -11.97 -2.59 15.97
N ALA A 365 -12.30 -1.34 16.30
CA ALA A 365 -13.69 -0.92 16.44
C ALA A 365 -14.47 -0.94 15.13
N ARG A 366 -13.88 -0.40 14.05
CA ARG A 366 -14.51 -0.42 12.72
C ARG A 366 -14.64 -1.84 12.17
N HIS A 367 -13.69 -2.73 12.47
CA HIS A 367 -13.80 -4.14 12.15
C HIS A 367 -15.05 -4.76 12.82
N ALA A 368 -15.31 -4.47 14.10
CA ALA A 368 -16.52 -4.92 14.77
C ALA A 368 -17.79 -4.34 14.14
N ASP A 369 -17.77 -3.07 13.71
CA ASP A 369 -18.91 -2.45 13.03
C ASP A 369 -19.26 -3.13 11.69
N TRP A 370 -18.27 -3.60 10.94
CA TRP A 370 -18.46 -4.35 9.69
C TRP A 370 -18.82 -5.82 9.90
N THR A 371 -18.14 -6.50 10.81
CA THR A 371 -18.28 -7.96 11.03
C THR A 371 -19.41 -8.33 11.97
N GLY A 372 -19.90 -7.38 12.77
CA GLY A 372 -20.92 -7.64 13.79
C GLY A 372 -20.43 -8.55 14.91
N ASP A 373 -19.11 -8.71 15.04
CA ASP A 373 -18.49 -9.63 15.98
C ASP A 373 -17.50 -8.91 16.91
N LEU A 374 -17.64 -9.18 18.22
CA LEU A 374 -16.72 -8.70 19.26
C LEU A 374 -15.65 -9.75 19.60
N GLY A 375 -15.66 -10.91 18.95
CA GLY A 375 -14.72 -12.01 19.18
C GLY A 375 -13.26 -11.57 19.06
N LEU A 376 -12.91 -10.83 18.00
CA LEU A 376 -11.54 -10.30 17.84
C LEU A 376 -11.18 -9.27 18.93
N PHE A 377 -12.13 -8.42 19.34
CA PHE A 377 -11.89 -7.47 20.42
C PHE A 377 -11.61 -8.18 21.75
N LEU A 378 -12.37 -9.24 22.04
CA LEU A 378 -12.16 -10.08 23.23
C LEU A 378 -10.86 -10.87 23.15
N GLU A 379 -10.52 -11.41 21.98
CA GLU A 379 -9.25 -12.11 21.72
C GLU A 379 -8.06 -11.21 22.02
N LEU A 380 -8.13 -9.93 21.63
CA LEU A 380 -7.05 -8.97 21.78
C LEU A 380 -7.19 -8.07 23.02
N ARG A 381 -8.00 -8.45 24.01
CA ARG A 381 -8.34 -7.58 25.15
C ARG A 381 -7.11 -7.04 25.89
N ASP A 382 -6.16 -7.91 26.23
CA ASP A 382 -4.93 -7.50 26.93
C ASP A 382 -4.11 -6.49 26.12
N HIS A 383 -4.11 -6.63 24.79
CA HIS A 383 -3.43 -5.72 23.88
C HIS A 383 -4.14 -4.37 23.74
N VAL A 384 -5.48 -4.38 23.78
CA VAL A 384 -6.32 -3.17 23.82
C VAL A 384 -6.05 -2.40 25.10
N ASP A 385 -6.05 -3.07 26.25
CA ASP A 385 -5.80 -2.43 27.54
C ASP A 385 -4.39 -1.82 27.57
N ALA A 386 -3.37 -2.55 27.10
CA ALA A 386 -2.00 -2.03 27.00
C ALA A 386 -1.87 -0.83 26.03
N ALA A 387 -2.59 -0.85 24.90
CA ALA A 387 -2.58 0.26 23.94
C ALA A 387 -3.25 1.52 24.54
N LEU A 388 -4.34 1.35 25.29
CA LEU A 388 -5.01 2.45 25.99
C LEU A 388 -4.12 3.01 27.12
N GLU A 389 -3.46 2.14 27.89
CA GLU A 389 -2.47 2.55 28.90
C GLU A 389 -1.31 3.33 28.27
N TRP A 390 -0.79 2.88 27.12
CA TRP A 390 0.24 3.62 26.39
C TRP A 390 -0.21 5.04 26.04
N LEU A 391 -1.46 5.24 25.61
CA LEU A 391 -2.00 6.57 25.29
C LEU A 391 -2.13 7.48 26.51
N ASP A 392 -2.28 6.93 27.72
CA ASP A 392 -2.44 7.71 28.96
C ASP A 392 -1.10 7.96 29.67
N ASP A 393 -0.13 7.04 29.53
CA ASP A 393 1.15 7.10 30.25
C ASP A 393 2.32 7.49 29.33
N HIS A 394 2.66 6.63 28.37
CA HIS A 394 3.88 6.76 27.56
C HIS A 394 3.75 7.72 26.38
N GLY A 395 2.52 7.92 25.90
CA GLY A 395 2.17 8.83 24.83
C GLY A 395 2.04 10.28 25.30
N ASP A 396 1.61 10.52 26.55
CA ASP A 396 1.43 11.86 27.15
C ASP A 396 2.61 12.18 28.09
N LEU A 397 3.72 12.63 27.50
CA LEU A 397 5.02 12.74 28.17
C LEU A 397 5.05 13.80 29.28
N ASP A 398 4.27 14.86 29.14
CA ASP A 398 4.17 15.94 30.13
C ASP A 398 2.86 15.91 30.93
N GLY A 399 1.99 14.94 30.63
CA GLY A 399 0.76 14.68 31.35
C GLY A 399 -0.27 15.78 31.14
N ASP A 400 -0.31 16.42 29.96
CA ASP A 400 -1.20 17.53 29.65
C ASP A 400 -2.47 17.12 28.87
N GLY A 401 -2.52 15.86 28.41
CA GLY A 401 -3.61 15.25 27.65
C GLY A 401 -3.35 15.17 26.14
N LEU A 402 -2.18 15.56 25.66
CA LEU A 402 -1.74 15.40 24.28
C LEU A 402 -0.81 14.19 24.15
N ILE A 403 -0.69 13.66 22.93
CA ILE A 403 0.25 12.61 22.59
C ILE A 403 1.47 13.24 21.92
N GLU A 404 2.65 13.08 22.51
CA GLU A 404 3.94 13.48 21.97
C GLU A 404 4.76 12.28 21.48
N TYR A 405 5.73 12.58 20.62
CA TYR A 405 6.87 11.70 20.40
C TYR A 405 8.19 12.41 20.65
N LEU A 406 9.18 11.62 21.03
CA LEU A 406 10.57 12.00 21.10
C LEU A 406 11.40 10.84 20.57
N LYS A 407 12.26 11.10 19.58
CA LYS A 407 13.23 10.10 19.11
C LYS A 407 14.19 9.73 20.24
N ARG A 408 14.24 8.46 20.61
CA ARG A 408 15.16 7.91 21.63
C ARG A 408 16.23 7.04 20.98
N ALA A 409 15.90 6.35 19.90
CA ALA A 409 16.83 5.51 19.16
C ALA A 409 17.85 6.34 18.35
N ASP A 410 19.13 6.01 18.50
CA ASP A 410 20.16 6.53 17.60
C ASP A 410 19.98 5.92 16.21
N GLY A 411 19.91 6.76 15.17
CA GLY A 411 19.49 6.35 13.83
C GLY A 411 17.99 6.11 13.63
N GLY A 412 17.15 6.42 14.63
CA GLY A 412 15.68 6.44 14.50
C GLY A 412 15.18 7.63 13.67
N LEU A 413 13.88 7.65 13.40
CA LEU A 413 13.22 8.72 12.64
C LEU A 413 13.07 9.98 13.49
N ASP A 414 13.40 11.14 12.91
CA ASP A 414 13.24 12.44 13.57
C ASP A 414 11.75 12.79 13.77
N ASN A 415 10.91 12.45 12.80
CA ASN A 415 9.46 12.61 12.86
C ASN A 415 8.81 11.24 12.94
N GLN A 416 7.88 11.05 13.89
CA GLN A 416 7.22 9.76 14.15
C GLN A 416 5.72 9.76 13.82
N GLY A 417 5.24 10.72 13.04
CA GLY A 417 3.91 10.71 12.44
C GLY A 417 3.94 10.20 11.00
N TRP A 418 2.83 10.29 10.28
CA TRP A 418 2.78 9.85 8.87
C TRP A 418 3.69 10.64 7.94
N LYS A 419 3.99 11.91 8.28
CA LYS A 419 5.04 12.72 7.65
C LYS A 419 6.39 12.45 8.33
N ASP A 420 6.94 11.27 8.09
CA ASP A 420 8.12 10.76 8.81
C ASP A 420 9.49 11.14 8.20
N SER A 421 9.53 11.94 7.12
CA SER A 421 10.80 12.51 6.65
C SER A 421 11.30 13.56 7.62
N TRP A 422 12.63 13.70 7.74
CA TRP A 422 13.28 14.63 8.66
C TRP A 422 12.84 16.11 8.52
N ASP A 423 12.37 16.50 7.34
CA ASP A 423 11.90 17.84 6.99
C ASP A 423 10.35 17.98 6.98
N GLY A 424 9.61 16.90 7.26
CA GLY A 424 8.16 16.83 7.10
C GLY A 424 7.34 17.65 8.11
N VAL A 425 7.94 18.02 9.25
CA VAL A 425 7.31 18.80 10.32
C VAL A 425 8.17 20.02 10.66
N CYS A 426 7.74 21.19 10.20
CA CYS A 426 8.51 22.43 10.31
C CYS A 426 7.68 23.61 10.84
N ASP A 427 8.36 24.68 11.26
CA ASP A 427 7.76 25.97 11.60
C ASP A 427 7.48 26.81 10.34
N GLU A 428 6.90 28.00 10.51
CA GLU A 428 6.59 28.94 9.42
C GLU A 428 7.81 29.46 8.64
N ARG A 429 9.02 29.22 9.16
CA ARG A 429 10.28 29.57 8.50
C ARG A 429 10.91 28.37 7.78
N GLY A 430 10.21 27.23 7.77
CA GLY A 430 10.68 25.98 7.20
C GLY A 430 11.77 25.30 8.03
N VAL A 431 11.90 25.65 9.31
CA VAL A 431 12.87 25.01 10.22
C VAL A 431 12.21 23.80 10.87
N PRO A 432 12.81 22.59 10.81
CA PRO A 432 12.27 21.42 11.52
C PRO A 432 12.04 21.70 13.00
N LEU A 433 10.93 21.20 13.55
CA LEU A 433 10.60 21.39 14.96
C LEU A 433 11.54 20.60 15.88
N ALA A 434 11.74 21.11 17.09
CA ALA A 434 12.48 20.42 18.14
C ALA A 434 11.52 19.70 19.08
N GLY A 435 11.82 18.43 19.39
CA GLY A 435 10.95 17.62 20.24
C GLY A 435 11.04 17.88 21.74
N PRO A 436 10.15 17.24 22.54
CA PRO A 436 9.05 16.37 22.09
C PRO A 436 8.03 17.10 21.21
N ILE A 437 7.44 16.40 20.22
CA ILE A 437 6.52 17.00 19.25
C ILE A 437 5.15 16.36 19.40
N ALA A 438 4.10 17.18 19.53
CA ALA A 438 2.71 16.72 19.46
C ALA A 438 2.13 17.02 18.07
N LEU A 439 1.63 16.01 17.36
CA LEU A 439 1.04 16.18 16.01
C LEU A 439 -0.48 16.28 16.08
N VAL A 440 -1.06 17.18 15.30
CA VAL A 440 -2.50 17.47 15.42
C VAL A 440 -3.38 16.28 15.05
N GLU A 441 -3.04 15.53 14.01
CA GLU A 441 -3.82 14.36 13.56
C GLU A 441 -3.80 13.22 14.58
N VAL A 442 -2.67 13.04 15.28
CA VAL A 442 -2.51 12.01 16.32
C VAL A 442 -3.48 12.28 17.46
N GLN A 443 -3.73 13.54 17.80
CA GLN A 443 -4.68 13.91 18.86
C GLN A 443 -6.10 13.55 18.45
N GLY A 444 -6.48 13.82 17.19
CA GLY A 444 -7.76 13.39 16.63
C GLY A 444 -7.92 11.87 16.71
N TYR A 445 -6.89 11.11 16.33
CA TYR A 445 -6.91 9.65 16.45
C TYR A 445 -7.04 9.18 17.89
N ALA A 446 -6.31 9.79 18.82
CA ALA A 446 -6.32 9.40 20.23
C ALA A 446 -7.68 9.66 20.90
N ILE A 447 -8.37 10.75 20.54
CA ILE A 447 -9.75 11.03 20.96
C ILE A 447 -10.68 9.96 20.39
N ARG A 448 -10.60 9.71 19.08
CA ARG A 448 -11.48 8.75 18.40
C ARG A 448 -11.29 7.31 18.89
N ALA A 449 -10.05 6.89 19.11
CA ALA A 449 -9.69 5.59 19.65
C ALA A 449 -10.33 5.35 21.03
N ARG A 450 -10.31 6.34 21.92
CA ARG A 450 -10.93 6.27 23.24
C ARG A 450 -12.46 6.20 23.14
N GLU A 451 -13.07 7.02 22.29
CA GLU A 451 -14.53 7.03 22.07
C GLU A 451 -15.04 5.70 21.48
N ASP A 452 -14.35 5.19 20.45
CA ASP A 452 -14.68 3.92 19.81
C ASP A 452 -14.48 2.74 20.78
N SER A 453 -13.40 2.74 21.56
CA SER A 453 -13.14 1.70 22.58
C SER A 453 -14.17 1.74 23.70
N ALA A 454 -14.55 2.93 24.19
CA ALA A 454 -15.59 3.10 25.19
C ALA A 454 -16.93 2.51 24.72
N ARG A 455 -17.31 2.77 23.46
CA ARG A 455 -18.53 2.20 22.86
C ARG A 455 -18.53 0.68 22.86
N LEU A 456 -17.40 0.04 22.53
CA LEU A 456 -17.31 -1.42 22.55
C LEU A 456 -17.34 -1.99 23.98
N LEU A 457 -16.66 -1.34 24.92
CA LEU A 457 -16.68 -1.72 26.34
C LEU A 457 -18.08 -1.65 26.94
N GLU A 458 -18.87 -0.63 26.61
CA GLU A 458 -20.28 -0.56 27.03
C GLU A 458 -21.12 -1.72 26.53
N ARG A 459 -20.91 -2.15 25.27
CA ARG A 459 -21.61 -3.32 24.72
C ARG A 459 -21.23 -4.61 25.45
N LEU A 460 -20.04 -4.64 26.05
CA LEU A 460 -19.57 -5.74 26.91
C LEU A 460 -19.98 -5.58 28.38
N GLY A 461 -20.63 -4.47 28.75
CA GLY A 461 -21.06 -4.17 30.12
C GLY A 461 -19.99 -3.53 31.02
N ASP A 462 -18.83 -3.18 30.47
CA ASP A 462 -17.72 -2.52 31.19
C ASP A 462 -17.92 -0.98 31.19
N HIS A 463 -18.99 -0.56 31.86
CA HIS A 463 -19.44 0.84 31.86
C HIS A 463 -18.48 1.79 32.59
N ASP A 464 -17.80 1.31 33.63
CA ASP A 464 -16.88 2.14 34.42
C ASP A 464 -15.65 2.50 33.58
N ARG A 465 -15.00 1.51 32.94
CA ARG A 465 -13.86 1.78 32.06
C ARG A 465 -14.27 2.63 30.85
N ALA A 466 -15.44 2.40 30.29
CA ALA A 466 -15.96 3.24 29.21
C ALA A 466 -16.15 4.71 29.64
N ALA A 467 -16.61 4.96 30.88
CA ALA A 467 -16.73 6.31 31.41
C ALA A 467 -15.36 6.99 31.58
N GLU A 468 -14.36 6.27 32.09
CA GLU A 468 -12.97 6.77 32.20
C GLU A 468 -12.39 7.17 30.83
N LEU A 469 -12.57 6.33 29.81
CA LEU A 469 -12.13 6.64 28.45
C LEU A 469 -12.80 7.88 27.87
N ARG A 470 -14.08 8.13 28.19
CA ARG A 470 -14.75 9.37 27.77
C ARG A 470 -14.22 10.60 28.49
N VAL A 471 -13.83 10.48 29.76
CA VAL A 471 -13.22 11.60 30.50
C VAL A 471 -11.86 11.96 29.90
N THR A 472 -11.01 10.97 29.65
CA THR A 472 -9.70 11.19 29.01
C THR A 472 -9.83 11.72 27.58
N ALA A 473 -10.80 11.23 26.80
CA ALA A 473 -11.11 11.77 25.48
C ALA A 473 -11.58 13.24 25.53
N ALA A 474 -12.41 13.60 26.51
CA ALA A 474 -12.85 14.98 26.71
C ALA A 474 -11.69 15.92 27.09
N ARG A 475 -10.75 15.43 27.92
CA ARG A 475 -9.52 16.15 28.28
C ARG A 475 -8.64 16.41 27.04
N ALA A 476 -8.37 15.38 26.24
CA ALA A 476 -7.61 15.53 25.00
C ALA A 476 -8.27 16.49 24.01
N ARG A 477 -9.62 16.48 23.94
CA ARG A 477 -10.40 17.42 23.13
C ARG A 477 -10.27 18.87 23.60
N GLU A 478 -10.21 19.11 24.91
CA GLU A 478 -9.92 20.45 25.44
C GLU A 478 -8.49 20.89 25.09
N ALA A 479 -7.50 20.00 25.25
CA ALA A 479 -6.11 20.27 24.92
C ALA A 479 -5.87 20.53 23.43
N LEU A 480 -6.66 19.92 22.54
CA LEU A 480 -6.64 20.19 21.08
C LEU A 480 -6.81 21.68 20.75
N GLY A 481 -7.48 22.45 21.61
CA GLY A 481 -7.63 23.91 21.45
C GLY A 481 -6.29 24.67 21.39
N ARG A 482 -5.19 24.10 21.90
CA ARG A 482 -3.84 24.71 21.85
C ARG A 482 -3.26 24.77 20.44
N PHE A 483 -3.72 23.90 19.54
CA PHE A 483 -3.31 23.88 18.15
C PHE A 483 -4.05 24.94 17.31
N TRP A 484 -5.18 25.46 17.80
CA TRP A 484 -5.95 26.44 17.04
C TRP A 484 -5.20 27.78 16.94
N LEU A 485 -5.07 28.30 15.72
CA LEU A 485 -4.46 29.57 15.39
C LEU A 485 -5.57 30.56 14.99
N PRO A 486 -6.11 31.38 15.93
CA PRO A 486 -7.32 32.16 15.69
C PRO A 486 -7.17 33.20 14.57
N ASP A 487 -5.94 33.70 14.37
CA ASP A 487 -5.63 34.69 13.35
C ASP A 487 -5.51 34.08 11.94
N LEU A 488 -5.22 32.78 11.85
CA LEU A 488 -5.17 32.03 10.59
C LEU A 488 -6.47 31.27 10.32
N GLY A 489 -7.30 31.02 11.34
CA GLY A 489 -8.48 30.16 11.23
C GLY A 489 -8.11 28.72 10.86
N ALA A 490 -6.98 28.22 11.36
CA ALA A 490 -6.44 26.90 11.05
C ALA A 490 -5.91 26.23 12.31
N TYR A 491 -5.76 24.90 12.26
CA TYR A 491 -4.99 24.18 13.26
C TYR A 491 -3.53 24.08 12.82
N ALA A 492 -2.61 24.37 13.73
CA ALA A 492 -1.20 24.08 13.60
C ALA A 492 -0.99 22.59 13.29
N MET A 493 -0.03 22.25 12.44
CA MET A 493 0.26 20.84 12.16
C MET A 493 0.82 20.11 13.40
N ALA A 494 1.52 20.86 14.27
CA ALA A 494 2.23 20.33 15.41
C ALA A 494 2.49 21.40 16.49
N LEU A 495 2.76 20.97 17.72
CA LEU A 495 3.39 21.76 18.79
C LEU A 495 4.83 21.24 19.01
N ASP A 496 5.79 22.15 19.23
CA ASP A 496 7.17 21.80 19.59
C ASP A 496 7.34 21.52 21.10
N GLY A 497 8.55 21.14 21.53
CA GLY A 497 8.86 20.83 22.93
C GLY A 497 8.77 22.02 23.91
N HIS A 498 8.40 23.21 23.42
CA HIS A 498 8.06 24.38 24.23
C HIS A 498 6.58 24.76 24.10
N ASN A 499 5.75 23.85 23.59
CA ASN A 499 4.33 24.05 23.32
C ASN A 499 4.05 25.22 22.36
N ARG A 500 4.99 25.52 21.46
CA ARG A 500 4.80 26.54 20.42
C ARG A 500 4.20 25.88 19.18
N PRO A 501 3.12 26.42 18.63
CA PRO A 501 2.51 25.86 17.43
C PRO A 501 3.35 26.13 16.18
N SER A 502 3.46 25.14 15.31
CA SER A 502 3.84 25.36 13.92
C SER A 502 2.77 26.19 13.24
N ARG A 503 3.18 27.30 12.63
CA ARG A 503 2.28 28.21 11.92
C ARG A 503 2.28 28.02 10.41
N ALA A 504 2.86 26.93 9.92
CA ALA A 504 2.82 26.56 8.51
C ALA A 504 1.51 25.81 8.17
N LEU A 505 0.88 26.18 7.06
CA LEU A 505 -0.35 25.56 6.57
C LEU A 505 -0.08 24.16 6.01
N ALA A 506 -0.76 23.15 6.55
CA ALA A 506 -0.55 21.75 6.18
C ALA A 506 -1.85 20.94 6.14
N SER A 507 -1.80 19.80 5.44
CA SER A 507 -2.94 18.88 5.30
C SER A 507 -3.41 18.22 6.60
N ASN A 508 -2.54 18.12 7.62
CA ASN A 508 -2.77 17.35 8.85
C ASN A 508 -4.10 17.66 9.54
N MET A 509 -4.53 18.93 9.55
CA MET A 509 -5.80 19.33 10.18
C MET A 509 -7.03 18.65 9.55
N GLY A 510 -6.95 18.24 8.27
CA GLY A 510 -8.03 17.52 7.61
C GLY A 510 -8.29 16.13 8.20
N HIS A 511 -7.31 15.54 8.90
CA HIS A 511 -7.50 14.30 9.62
C HIS A 511 -8.35 14.47 10.89
N LEU A 512 -8.49 15.69 11.42
CA LEU A 512 -9.44 16.00 12.51
C LEU A 512 -10.90 15.86 12.03
N LEU A 513 -11.17 16.17 10.76
CA LEU A 513 -12.47 15.89 10.13
C LEU A 513 -12.72 14.38 10.07
N TRP A 514 -11.72 13.60 9.62
CA TRP A 514 -11.84 12.14 9.55
C TRP A 514 -12.03 11.50 10.93
N ALA A 515 -11.39 12.03 11.97
CA ALA A 515 -11.58 11.58 13.33
C ALA A 515 -12.98 11.96 13.89
N GLY A 516 -13.62 13.00 13.34
CA GLY A 516 -14.93 13.49 13.77
C GLY A 516 -14.86 14.36 15.03
N VAL A 517 -13.76 15.09 15.24
CA VAL A 517 -13.48 15.78 16.51
C VAL A 517 -13.68 17.29 16.50
N LEU A 518 -13.96 17.89 15.33
CA LEU A 518 -14.19 19.32 15.19
C LEU A 518 -15.65 19.70 15.43
N ASP A 519 -15.86 20.88 16.01
CA ASP A 519 -17.16 21.55 15.97
C ASP A 519 -17.45 22.10 14.57
N PRO A 520 -18.72 22.42 14.22
CA PRO A 520 -19.08 22.86 12.87
C PRO A 520 -18.36 24.13 12.39
N VAL A 521 -18.00 25.06 13.29
CA VAL A 521 -17.35 26.32 12.90
C VAL A 521 -15.89 26.07 12.54
N SER A 522 -15.19 25.32 13.40
CA SER A 522 -13.81 24.89 13.14
C SER A 522 -13.72 24.00 11.89
N ALA A 523 -14.69 23.09 11.68
CA ALA A 523 -14.76 22.23 10.50
C ALA A 523 -14.91 23.03 9.20
N GLU A 524 -15.72 24.10 9.21
CA GLU A 524 -15.89 24.98 8.06
C GLU A 524 -14.59 25.71 7.72
N ALA A 525 -13.90 26.26 8.72
CA ALA A 525 -12.62 26.94 8.51
C ALA A 525 -11.54 25.99 7.97
N VAL A 526 -11.47 24.75 8.50
CA VAL A 526 -10.55 23.72 8.00
C VAL A 526 -10.87 23.34 6.56
N ARG A 527 -12.16 23.16 6.20
CA ARG A 527 -12.59 22.94 4.80
C ARG A 527 -12.07 24.04 3.89
N ASP A 528 -12.27 25.31 4.25
CA ASP A 528 -11.90 26.45 3.41
C ASP A 528 -10.40 26.48 3.09
N HIS A 529 -9.56 26.14 4.06
CA HIS A 529 -8.12 26.01 3.83
C HIS A 529 -7.78 24.81 2.96
N LEU A 530 -8.33 23.63 3.25
CA LEU A 530 -8.08 22.40 2.49
C LEU A 530 -8.43 22.58 1.01
N MET A 531 -9.54 23.26 0.73
CA MET A 531 -10.04 23.49 -0.63
C MET A 531 -9.47 24.75 -1.30
N SER A 532 -8.60 25.49 -0.61
CA SER A 532 -7.90 26.65 -1.18
C SER A 532 -6.86 26.24 -2.22
N GLU A 533 -6.49 27.15 -3.13
CA GLU A 533 -5.44 26.93 -4.14
C GLU A 533 -4.06 26.58 -3.52
N GLN A 534 -3.85 26.92 -2.24
CA GLN A 534 -2.62 26.60 -1.53
C GLN A 534 -2.52 25.09 -1.25
N LEU A 535 -3.58 24.46 -0.76
CA LEU A 535 -3.56 23.04 -0.41
C LEU A 535 -4.15 22.15 -1.51
N HIS A 536 -5.25 22.52 -2.14
CA HIS A 536 -5.85 21.74 -3.22
C HIS A 536 -5.14 22.04 -4.55
N SER A 537 -4.45 21.03 -5.11
CA SER A 537 -3.75 21.16 -6.38
C SER A 537 -4.63 20.97 -7.61
N GLY A 538 -5.89 20.59 -7.43
CA GLY A 538 -6.76 20.06 -8.48
C GLY A 538 -6.57 18.56 -8.75
N TRP A 539 -5.49 17.94 -8.25
CA TRP A 539 -5.28 16.50 -8.28
C TRP A 539 -5.55 15.84 -6.91
N GLY A 540 -5.35 16.59 -5.84
CA GLY A 540 -5.56 16.17 -4.46
C GLY A 540 -5.05 17.23 -3.49
N ILE A 541 -4.89 16.88 -2.22
CA ILE A 541 -4.40 17.78 -1.18
C ILE A 541 -2.87 17.68 -1.08
N ARG A 542 -2.19 18.83 -1.15
CA ARG A 542 -0.74 18.95 -0.91
C ARG A 542 -0.46 18.80 0.57
N THR A 543 0.66 18.17 0.91
CA THR A 543 1.06 18.01 2.32
C THR A 543 1.37 19.35 3.00
N LEU A 544 1.84 20.34 2.24
CA LEU A 544 2.14 21.70 2.70
C LEU A 544 1.58 22.72 1.70
N GLY A 545 1.05 23.83 2.20
CA GLY A 545 0.43 24.87 1.39
C GLY A 545 1.43 25.51 0.43
N ALA A 546 1.03 25.67 -0.84
CA ALA A 546 1.78 26.45 -1.80
C ALA A 546 1.89 27.90 -1.33
N GLY A 547 3.10 28.37 -1.07
CA GLY A 547 3.37 29.69 -0.47
C GLY A 547 4.07 29.62 0.89
N GLU A 548 4.03 28.47 1.56
CA GLU A 548 4.83 28.20 2.76
C GLU A 548 6.33 28.19 2.43
N VAL A 549 7.17 28.60 3.40
CA VAL A 549 8.62 28.71 3.18
C VAL A 549 9.25 27.36 2.84
N ALA A 550 8.81 26.28 3.47
CA ALA A 550 9.28 24.92 3.20
C ALA A 550 8.60 24.26 1.99
N TYR A 551 7.66 24.93 1.31
CA TYR A 551 6.93 24.32 0.20
C TYR A 551 7.86 23.93 -0.94
N ASN A 552 7.84 22.65 -1.27
CA ASN A 552 8.53 22.05 -2.39
C ASN A 552 7.59 21.07 -3.10
N PRO A 553 7.13 21.35 -4.33
CA PRO A 553 6.22 20.47 -5.06
C PRO A 553 6.83 19.10 -5.35
N VAL A 554 8.16 18.97 -5.34
CA VAL A 554 8.86 17.68 -5.51
C VAL A 554 9.53 17.20 -4.21
N GLY A 555 9.09 17.73 -3.06
CA GLY A 555 9.50 17.28 -1.73
C GLY A 555 8.64 16.12 -1.24
N TYR A 556 9.21 15.20 -0.46
CA TYR A 556 8.53 13.96 -0.06
C TYR A 556 7.30 14.22 0.84
N HIS A 557 7.46 15.01 1.91
CA HIS A 557 6.36 15.48 2.77
C HIS A 557 6.20 17.01 2.79
N THR A 558 6.93 17.73 1.95
CA THR A 558 7.00 19.20 1.96
C THR A 558 6.23 19.87 0.82
N GLY A 559 5.29 19.16 0.17
CA GLY A 559 4.42 19.76 -0.85
C GLY A 559 3.83 18.78 -1.86
N SER A 560 4.22 17.52 -1.84
CA SER A 560 3.63 16.45 -2.67
C SER A 560 2.16 16.18 -2.35
N VAL A 561 1.49 15.40 -3.20
CA VAL A 561 0.13 14.90 -2.99
C VAL A 561 0.19 13.41 -2.71
N TRP A 562 -0.42 13.00 -1.60
CA TRP A 562 -0.54 11.61 -1.19
C TRP A 562 -1.99 11.12 -1.35
N PRO A 563 -2.24 10.04 -2.11
CA PRO A 563 -3.61 9.56 -2.31
C PRO A 563 -4.33 9.17 -1.01
N HIS A 564 -3.61 8.60 -0.03
CA HIS A 564 -4.20 8.20 1.24
C HIS A 564 -4.64 9.42 2.09
N ASP A 565 -3.79 10.44 2.21
CA ASP A 565 -4.06 11.71 2.91
C ASP A 565 -5.29 12.38 2.31
N THR A 566 -5.30 12.53 0.97
CA THR A 566 -6.44 13.08 0.24
C THR A 566 -7.72 12.27 0.47
N ALA A 567 -7.66 10.94 0.45
CA ALA A 567 -8.83 10.08 0.66
C ALA A 567 -9.36 10.13 2.10
N MET A 568 -8.49 10.20 3.11
CA MET A 568 -8.88 10.36 4.51
C MET A 568 -9.55 11.73 4.75
N ILE A 569 -8.95 12.80 4.22
CA ILE A 569 -9.51 14.15 4.28
C ILE A 569 -10.87 14.21 3.58
N ALA A 570 -11.00 13.64 2.39
CA ALA A 570 -12.25 13.58 1.66
C ALA A 570 -13.34 12.87 2.47
N ALA A 571 -13.02 11.75 3.12
CA ALA A 571 -13.95 11.05 3.99
C ALA A 571 -14.38 11.89 5.20
N GLY A 572 -13.45 12.64 5.81
CA GLY A 572 -13.78 13.61 6.85
C GLY A 572 -14.73 14.71 6.37
N LEU A 573 -14.42 15.34 5.23
CA LEU A 573 -15.29 16.35 4.60
C LEU A 573 -16.71 15.82 4.38
N ARG A 574 -16.81 14.56 3.93
CA ARG A 574 -18.07 13.87 3.70
C ARG A 574 -18.89 13.72 4.98
N ASP A 575 -18.27 13.31 6.08
CA ASP A 575 -18.94 13.11 7.37
C ASP A 575 -19.54 14.41 7.92
N TYR A 576 -18.88 15.55 7.68
CA TYR A 576 -19.36 16.90 8.01
C TYR A 576 -20.37 17.48 7.02
N GLY A 577 -20.58 16.80 5.89
CA GLY A 577 -21.60 17.13 4.91
C GLY A 577 -21.16 18.01 3.75
N TYR A 578 -19.85 18.15 3.55
CA TYR A 578 -19.24 18.86 2.44
C TYR A 578 -19.17 17.96 1.19
N ASP A 579 -20.35 17.64 0.66
CA ASP A 579 -20.54 16.66 -0.41
C ASP A 579 -19.88 17.07 -1.74
N VAL A 580 -19.88 18.37 -2.04
CA VAL A 580 -19.24 18.94 -3.25
C VAL A 580 -17.73 18.82 -3.16
N ASP A 581 -17.15 19.15 -2.01
CA ASP A 581 -15.70 19.09 -1.77
C ASP A 581 -15.20 17.65 -1.78
N PHE A 582 -15.95 16.73 -1.17
CA PHE A 582 -15.69 15.29 -1.28
C PHE A 582 -15.62 14.81 -2.73
N LEU A 583 -16.61 15.18 -3.57
CA LEU A 583 -16.63 14.79 -4.98
C LEU A 583 -15.47 15.38 -5.76
N ALA A 584 -15.09 16.63 -5.49
CA ALA A 584 -13.95 17.27 -6.14
C ALA A 584 -12.65 16.50 -5.90
N LEU A 585 -12.38 16.08 -4.65
CA LEU A 585 -11.19 15.29 -4.32
C LEU A 585 -11.26 13.87 -4.88
N CYS A 586 -12.44 13.24 -4.85
CA CYS A 586 -12.66 11.92 -5.42
C CYS A 586 -12.40 11.90 -6.93
N GLU A 587 -12.95 12.86 -7.66
CA GLU A 587 -12.72 13.03 -9.10
C GLU A 587 -11.27 13.40 -9.41
N GLY A 588 -10.63 14.22 -8.55
CA GLY A 588 -9.20 14.56 -8.67
C GLY A 588 -8.30 13.33 -8.67
N LEU A 589 -8.55 12.38 -7.75
CA LEU A 589 -7.79 11.13 -7.67
C LEU A 589 -8.15 10.13 -8.77
N LEU A 590 -9.41 10.08 -9.24
CA LEU A 590 -9.78 9.26 -10.41
C LEU A 590 -9.10 9.77 -11.68
N ASP A 591 -9.08 11.09 -11.91
CA ASP A 591 -8.36 11.70 -13.03
C ASP A 591 -6.85 11.45 -12.91
N ALA A 592 -6.28 11.54 -11.70
CA ALA A 592 -4.87 11.24 -11.48
C ALA A 592 -4.55 9.77 -11.81
N ALA A 593 -5.39 8.84 -11.35
CA ALA A 593 -5.25 7.42 -11.67
C ALA A 593 -5.31 7.20 -13.20
N ALA A 594 -6.17 7.93 -13.92
CA ALA A 594 -6.29 7.81 -15.38
C ALA A 594 -4.99 8.16 -16.11
N ALA A 595 -4.20 9.08 -15.55
CA ALA A 595 -2.94 9.55 -16.13
C ALA A 595 -1.74 8.66 -15.82
N PHE A 596 -1.77 7.89 -14.72
CA PHE A 596 -0.67 7.00 -14.36
C PHE A 596 -0.69 5.68 -15.14
N PRO A 597 0.48 5.11 -15.49
CA PRO A 597 0.55 3.83 -16.18
C PRO A 597 -0.25 2.73 -15.47
N GLN A 598 -1.03 1.98 -16.26
CA GLN A 598 -1.89 0.90 -15.79
C GLN A 598 -2.95 1.31 -14.76
N TYR A 599 -3.24 2.61 -14.59
CA TYR A 599 -4.16 3.13 -13.59
C TYR A 599 -3.70 2.95 -12.13
N ARG A 600 -2.39 2.76 -11.91
CA ARG A 600 -1.82 2.59 -10.58
C ARG A 600 -1.47 3.94 -9.98
N LEU A 601 -2.23 4.36 -8.96
CA LEU A 601 -1.81 5.48 -8.12
C LEU A 601 -0.47 5.13 -7.43
N PRO A 602 0.56 5.98 -7.56
CA PRO A 602 1.80 5.80 -6.81
C PRO A 602 1.60 6.16 -5.33
N GLU A 603 2.58 5.80 -4.50
CA GLU A 603 2.70 6.24 -3.10
C GLU A 603 2.39 7.73 -2.91
N LEU A 604 2.99 8.56 -3.76
CA LEU A 604 2.82 10.00 -3.85
C LEU A 604 3.13 10.50 -5.27
N PHE A 605 2.68 11.70 -5.59
CA PHE A 605 3.09 12.42 -6.79
C PHE A 605 3.34 13.90 -6.49
N ALA A 606 4.01 14.61 -7.39
CA ALA A 606 4.44 15.98 -7.14
C ALA A 606 3.24 16.95 -7.01
N GLY A 607 3.40 17.96 -6.16
CA GLY A 607 2.39 18.95 -5.79
C GLY A 607 2.12 20.05 -6.81
N PHE A 608 2.53 19.89 -8.07
CA PHE A 608 2.20 20.90 -9.07
C PHE A 608 0.68 20.99 -9.29
N SER A 609 0.19 22.19 -9.58
CA SER A 609 -1.24 22.37 -9.80
C SER A 609 -1.67 21.76 -11.14
N ARG A 610 -2.96 21.43 -11.26
CA ARG A 610 -3.59 21.06 -12.53
C ARG A 610 -3.55 22.20 -13.55
N GLU A 611 -3.42 23.46 -13.10
CA GLU A 611 -3.25 24.62 -13.99
C GLU A 611 -1.84 24.66 -14.61
N ASP A 612 -0.82 24.20 -13.87
CA ASP A 612 0.56 24.15 -14.35
C ASP A 612 0.78 22.99 -15.35
N TYR A 613 0.16 21.83 -15.09
CA TYR A 613 0.32 20.62 -15.89
C TYR A 613 -1.00 19.87 -16.07
N GLU A 614 -1.31 19.51 -17.33
CA GLU A 614 -2.52 18.76 -17.70
C GLU A 614 -2.56 17.31 -17.15
N ALA A 615 -1.47 16.83 -16.55
CA ALA A 615 -1.36 15.52 -15.91
C ALA A 615 -0.57 15.63 -14.59
N PRO A 616 -0.85 14.77 -13.58
CA PRO A 616 -0.07 14.71 -12.35
C PRO A 616 1.38 14.34 -12.67
N VAL A 617 2.32 15.08 -12.07
CA VAL A 617 3.75 14.89 -12.31
C VAL A 617 4.27 13.76 -11.39
N PRO A 618 4.88 12.70 -11.93
CA PRO A 618 5.39 11.59 -11.11
C PRO A 618 6.45 12.03 -10.10
N TYR A 619 6.39 11.47 -8.88
CA TYR A 619 7.46 11.62 -7.91
C TYR A 619 8.57 10.59 -8.16
N PRO A 620 9.86 10.99 -8.24
CA PRO A 620 10.95 10.05 -8.43
C PRO A 620 10.98 9.00 -7.31
N VAL A 621 11.25 7.73 -7.62
CA VAL A 621 11.37 6.63 -6.64
C VAL A 621 10.13 6.23 -5.84
N ALA A 622 8.95 6.83 -6.08
CA ALA A 622 7.71 6.43 -5.41
C ALA A 622 7.40 4.93 -5.58
N CYS A 623 6.94 4.27 -4.52
CA CYS A 623 6.49 2.88 -4.63
C CYS A 623 5.29 2.78 -5.57
N ARG A 624 5.32 1.79 -6.48
CA ARG A 624 4.20 1.46 -7.38
C ARG A 624 4.16 -0.06 -7.62
N PRO A 625 3.34 -0.81 -6.88
CA PRO A 625 2.25 -0.32 -6.02
C PRO A 625 2.66 0.03 -4.59
N GLN A 626 1.77 0.77 -3.94
CA GLN A 626 1.79 1.10 -2.52
C GLN A 626 0.39 0.88 -1.93
N ALA A 627 0.32 0.34 -0.70
CA ALA A 627 -0.87 -0.16 -0.05
C ALA A 627 -1.95 0.90 0.19
N TRP A 628 -1.65 1.98 0.93
CA TRP A 628 -2.63 3.02 1.27
C TRP A 628 -3.06 3.86 0.06
N ALA A 629 -2.25 3.86 -1.02
CA ALA A 629 -2.58 4.51 -2.28
C ALA A 629 -3.52 3.62 -3.10
N ALA A 630 -3.24 2.32 -3.15
CA ALA A 630 -4.13 1.35 -3.77
C ALA A 630 -5.49 1.26 -3.06
N GLY A 631 -5.50 1.41 -1.73
CA GLY A 631 -6.73 1.45 -0.92
C GLY A 631 -7.57 2.73 -1.06
N ALA A 632 -7.00 3.83 -1.57
CA ALA A 632 -7.70 5.12 -1.65
C ALA A 632 -8.98 5.08 -2.52
N ILE A 633 -8.92 4.46 -3.71
CA ILE A 633 -10.07 4.36 -4.63
C ILE A 633 -11.22 3.52 -4.04
N PRO A 634 -11.02 2.24 -3.62
CA PRO A 634 -12.11 1.46 -3.01
C PRO A 634 -12.67 2.11 -1.74
N TYR A 635 -11.83 2.80 -0.97
CA TYR A 635 -12.27 3.56 0.19
C TYR A 635 -13.18 4.73 -0.19
N MET A 636 -12.74 5.60 -1.10
CA MET A 636 -13.57 6.72 -1.57
C MET A 636 -14.89 6.24 -2.18
N LEU A 637 -14.90 5.10 -2.88
CA LEU A 637 -16.13 4.51 -3.39
C LEU A 637 -17.09 4.14 -2.26
N THR A 638 -16.60 3.44 -1.23
CA THR A 638 -17.38 3.06 -0.04
C THR A 638 -17.99 4.29 0.63
N ILE A 639 -17.21 5.37 0.74
CA ILE A 639 -17.63 6.65 1.32
C ILE A 639 -18.62 7.40 0.41
N ALA A 640 -18.43 7.37 -0.91
CA ALA A 640 -19.33 8.00 -1.89
C ALA A 640 -20.73 7.38 -1.80
N LEU A 641 -20.79 6.05 -1.76
CA LEU A 641 -22.02 5.27 -1.58
C LEU A 641 -22.66 5.47 -0.20
N GLY A 642 -21.94 6.08 0.76
CA GLY A 642 -22.47 6.39 2.08
C GLY A 642 -22.71 5.16 2.95
N LEU A 643 -21.93 4.10 2.74
CA LEU A 643 -22.07 2.84 3.49
C LEU A 643 -21.59 3.02 4.93
N GLN A 644 -22.52 2.88 5.88
CA GLN A 644 -22.28 2.99 7.32
C GLN A 644 -22.78 1.71 8.01
N PRO A 645 -21.93 0.69 8.15
CA PRO A 645 -22.32 -0.55 8.81
C PRO A 645 -22.40 -0.37 10.33
N ASP A 646 -23.38 -1.05 10.91
CA ASP A 646 -23.57 -1.26 12.35
C ASP A 646 -24.06 -2.70 12.50
N ALA A 647 -23.22 -3.63 12.07
CA ALA A 647 -23.55 -5.05 12.00
C ALA A 647 -23.80 -5.64 13.40
N LEU A 648 -23.23 -5.05 14.45
CA LEU A 648 -23.56 -5.38 15.86
C LEU A 648 -25.03 -5.15 16.17
N SER A 649 -25.66 -4.19 15.51
CA SER A 649 -27.09 -3.90 15.58
C SER A 649 -27.85 -4.40 14.34
N ARG A 650 -27.21 -5.26 13.53
CA ARG A 650 -27.74 -5.81 12.27
C ARG A 650 -28.27 -4.76 11.31
N THR A 651 -27.61 -3.61 11.23
CA THR A 651 -28.04 -2.52 10.34
C THR A 651 -26.93 -2.13 9.38
N LEU A 652 -27.26 -1.93 8.10
CA LEU A 652 -26.45 -1.17 7.14
C LEU A 652 -27.19 0.12 6.81
N ARG A 653 -26.63 1.26 7.20
CA ARG A 653 -27.18 2.57 6.84
C ARG A 653 -26.51 3.06 5.54
N ILE A 654 -27.31 3.58 4.62
CA ILE A 654 -26.86 4.20 3.38
C ILE A 654 -27.18 5.69 3.47
N ARG A 655 -26.17 6.53 3.71
CA ARG A 655 -26.34 7.95 4.01
C ARG A 655 -25.93 8.83 2.83
N ARG A 656 -26.89 9.59 2.30
CA ARG A 656 -26.71 10.62 1.25
C ARG A 656 -25.90 10.14 0.03
N PRO A 657 -26.15 8.95 -0.56
CA PRO A 657 -25.27 8.35 -1.58
C PRO A 657 -24.99 9.29 -2.77
N LEU A 658 -23.76 9.26 -3.27
CA LEU A 658 -23.24 10.08 -4.36
C LEU A 658 -22.47 9.21 -5.37
N LEU A 659 -22.44 9.66 -6.63
CA LEU A 659 -21.62 9.08 -7.68
C LEU A 659 -20.78 10.18 -8.35
N PRO A 660 -19.45 9.97 -8.55
CA PRO A 660 -18.59 10.84 -9.34
C PRO A 660 -19.18 11.12 -10.72
N ARG A 661 -18.85 12.27 -11.34
CA ARG A 661 -19.43 12.74 -12.61
C ARG A 661 -19.41 11.73 -13.77
N HIS A 662 -18.50 10.77 -13.74
CA HIS A 662 -18.34 9.74 -14.77
C HIS A 662 -19.30 8.54 -14.60
N LEU A 663 -19.96 8.40 -13.45
CA LEU A 663 -20.80 7.25 -13.13
C LEU A 663 -22.29 7.60 -13.16
N ASP A 664 -23.04 7.02 -14.09
CA ASP A 664 -24.51 7.12 -14.10
C ASP A 664 -25.18 6.04 -13.24
N SER A 665 -24.54 4.88 -13.12
CA SER A 665 -24.99 3.81 -12.24
C SER A 665 -23.82 2.99 -11.71
N LEU A 666 -24.06 2.34 -10.57
CA LEU A 666 -23.14 1.42 -9.93
C LEU A 666 -23.93 0.30 -9.26
N ALA A 667 -23.50 -0.93 -9.44
CA ALA A 667 -23.99 -2.08 -8.70
C ALA A 667 -22.88 -2.63 -7.80
N LEU A 668 -23.24 -2.95 -6.57
CA LEU A 668 -22.41 -3.63 -5.59
C LEU A 668 -23.02 -5.00 -5.34
N HIS A 669 -22.22 -6.04 -5.45
CA HIS A 669 -22.66 -7.42 -5.28
C HIS A 669 -21.88 -8.09 -4.15
N ASP A 670 -22.59 -8.90 -3.37
CA ASP A 670 -22.05 -9.72 -2.30
C ASP A 670 -21.28 -8.94 -1.23
N LEU A 671 -21.73 -7.72 -0.91
CA LEU A 671 -21.13 -6.93 0.17
C LEU A 671 -21.30 -7.66 1.51
N PRO A 672 -20.21 -8.01 2.22
CA PRO A 672 -20.30 -8.62 3.54
C PRO A 672 -20.62 -7.56 4.60
N VAL A 673 -21.69 -7.78 5.36
CA VAL A 673 -22.01 -7.00 6.58
C VAL A 673 -22.57 -7.96 7.61
N GLY A 674 -21.86 -8.15 8.72
CA GLY A 674 -22.20 -9.21 9.67
C GLY A 674 -22.13 -10.60 9.04
N ASP A 675 -23.14 -11.41 9.32
CA ASP A 675 -23.38 -12.72 8.69
C ASP A 675 -24.15 -12.63 7.36
N ALA A 676 -24.50 -11.42 6.92
CA ALA A 676 -25.29 -11.18 5.71
C ALA A 676 -24.43 -10.88 4.46
N ARG A 677 -25.07 -10.98 3.30
CA ARG A 677 -24.58 -10.49 2.01
C ARG A 677 -25.61 -9.55 1.40
N VAL A 678 -25.16 -8.40 0.91
CA VAL A 678 -26.03 -7.37 0.36
C VAL A 678 -25.66 -7.10 -1.09
N ASP A 679 -26.65 -7.12 -1.97
CA ASP A 679 -26.55 -6.59 -3.33
C ASP A 679 -27.28 -5.24 -3.38
N LEU A 680 -26.62 -4.19 -3.87
CA LEU A 680 -27.15 -2.82 -3.95
C LEU A 680 -26.99 -2.27 -5.36
N ARG A 681 -27.98 -1.53 -5.86
CA ARG A 681 -27.87 -0.74 -7.09
C ARG A 681 -28.12 0.74 -6.82
N PHE A 682 -27.24 1.56 -7.37
CA PHE A 682 -27.20 3.00 -7.24
C PHE A 682 -27.36 3.61 -8.64
N GLU A 683 -28.35 4.49 -8.82
CA GLU A 683 -28.59 5.18 -10.09
C GLU A 683 -28.70 6.68 -9.88
N ARG A 684 -28.04 7.45 -10.75
CA ARG A 684 -28.12 8.90 -10.74
C ARG A 684 -29.55 9.34 -11.06
N VAL A 685 -30.12 10.20 -10.22
CA VAL A 685 -31.54 10.62 -10.36
C VAL A 685 -31.75 11.50 -11.59
N ARG A 686 -30.77 12.36 -11.91
CA ARG A 686 -30.78 13.26 -13.08
C ARG A 686 -29.38 13.49 -13.61
N ALA A 687 -29.25 13.58 -14.93
CA ALA A 687 -27.99 13.92 -15.59
C ALA A 687 -27.43 15.25 -15.04
N GLY A 688 -26.17 15.24 -14.60
CA GLY A 688 -25.48 16.39 -14.03
C GLY A 688 -25.74 16.69 -12.55
N GLU A 689 -26.67 15.98 -11.89
CA GLU A 689 -26.85 16.08 -10.42
C GLU A 689 -26.08 14.97 -9.71
N ALA A 690 -25.35 15.28 -8.64
CA ALA A 690 -24.59 14.30 -7.86
C ALA A 690 -25.45 13.27 -7.08
N THR A 691 -26.76 13.52 -6.98
CA THR A 691 -27.71 12.74 -6.17
C THR A 691 -28.04 11.40 -6.81
N VAL A 692 -28.10 10.37 -5.97
CA VAL A 692 -28.26 8.98 -6.36
C VAL A 692 -29.44 8.36 -5.62
N ALA A 693 -30.24 7.55 -6.31
CA ALA A 693 -31.24 6.69 -5.72
C ALA A 693 -30.68 5.28 -5.54
N VAL A 694 -31.05 4.63 -4.43
CA VAL A 694 -30.86 3.18 -4.26
C VAL A 694 -32.06 2.50 -4.94
N THR A 695 -31.85 1.89 -6.11
CA THR A 695 -32.93 1.32 -6.92
C THR A 695 -33.16 -0.16 -6.66
N GLU A 696 -32.14 -0.87 -6.18
CA GLU A 696 -32.22 -2.28 -5.78
C GLU A 696 -31.48 -2.48 -4.45
N ALA A 697 -32.05 -3.27 -3.55
CA ALA A 697 -31.41 -3.71 -2.31
C ALA A 697 -31.88 -5.12 -1.98
N THR A 698 -31.01 -6.11 -2.16
CA THR A 698 -31.27 -7.52 -1.84
C THR A 698 -30.40 -7.95 -0.69
N VAL A 699 -31.00 -8.48 0.37
CA VAL A 699 -30.28 -8.99 1.55
C VAL A 699 -30.41 -10.51 1.61
N ARG A 700 -29.26 -11.19 1.69
CA ARG A 700 -29.15 -12.60 2.03
C ARG A 700 -28.57 -12.71 3.44
N GLY A 701 -29.41 -13.01 4.43
CA GLY A 701 -29.01 -13.03 5.84
C GLY A 701 -29.93 -12.17 6.70
N ASN A 702 -29.52 -11.86 7.93
CA ASN A 702 -30.32 -11.08 8.88
C ASN A 702 -29.74 -9.68 9.07
N LEU A 703 -30.13 -8.75 8.21
CA LEU A 703 -29.63 -7.38 8.19
C LEU A 703 -30.71 -6.42 7.69
N ASP A 704 -30.92 -5.32 8.40
CA ASP A 704 -31.77 -4.21 7.99
C ASP A 704 -30.96 -3.20 7.16
N VAL A 705 -31.43 -2.87 5.96
CA VAL A 705 -30.84 -1.82 5.12
C VAL A 705 -31.68 -0.55 5.24
N VAL A 706 -31.11 0.50 5.79
CA VAL A 706 -31.79 1.78 6.03
C VAL A 706 -31.18 2.86 5.14
N VAL A 707 -32.01 3.47 4.29
CA VAL A 707 -31.57 4.54 3.39
C VAL A 707 -31.97 5.90 3.97
N ASP A 708 -30.97 6.71 4.34
CA ASP A 708 -31.14 8.10 4.77
C ASP A 708 -30.67 9.04 3.66
N LEU A 709 -31.63 9.62 2.94
CA LEU A 709 -31.34 10.57 1.86
C LEU A 709 -31.07 12.00 2.36
N GLY A 710 -31.21 12.27 3.67
CA GLY A 710 -31.13 13.61 4.24
C GLY A 710 -32.43 14.44 4.07
N PRO A 711 -32.55 15.58 4.76
CA PRO A 711 -33.77 16.39 4.75
C PRO A 711 -34.10 16.91 3.33
N GLY A 712 -35.32 16.64 2.87
CA GLY A 712 -35.89 17.17 1.62
C GLY A 712 -35.73 16.30 0.37
N ARG A 713 -35.25 15.05 0.49
CA ARG A 713 -35.08 14.14 -0.67
C ARG A 713 -36.13 13.01 -0.67
N PRO A 714 -36.94 12.85 -1.73
CA PRO A 714 -37.89 11.74 -1.79
C PRO A 714 -37.17 10.41 -1.99
N ALA A 715 -37.49 9.40 -1.19
CA ALA A 715 -37.20 8.01 -1.52
C ALA A 715 -38.04 7.64 -2.76
N ALA A 716 -37.40 7.09 -3.79
CA ALA A 716 -38.14 6.49 -4.89
C ALA A 716 -38.91 5.26 -4.37
N PRO A 717 -40.14 5.00 -4.86
CA PRO A 717 -40.89 3.83 -4.44
C PRO A 717 -40.21 2.56 -4.97
N THR A 718 -39.54 1.83 -4.08
CA THR A 718 -38.96 0.51 -4.38
C THR A 718 -40.04 -0.55 -4.31
N THR A 719 -40.10 -1.39 -5.33
CA THR A 719 -40.95 -2.59 -5.40
C THR A 719 -40.20 -3.76 -4.79
N ASP A 720 -40.00 -3.78 -3.47
CA ASP A 720 -39.79 -5.02 -2.72
C ASP A 720 -39.95 -4.76 -1.21
N ALA A 721 -40.80 -5.56 -0.58
CA ALA A 721 -41.22 -5.37 0.81
C ALA A 721 -40.14 -5.87 1.77
N ASN A 722 -39.17 -5.00 2.14
CA ASN A 722 -38.36 -5.15 3.35
C ASN A 722 -37.57 -3.87 3.77
N ILE A 723 -38.01 -2.66 3.39
CA ILE A 723 -37.32 -1.42 3.78
C ILE A 723 -38.20 -0.64 4.76
N GLY A 724 -37.78 -0.54 6.02
CA GLY A 724 -38.42 0.29 7.04
C GLY A 724 -38.04 1.77 6.84
N ALA A 725 -38.98 2.60 6.40
CA ALA A 725 -38.83 4.05 6.35
C ALA A 725 -39.45 4.68 7.60
N GLU A 726 -38.64 5.20 8.52
CA GLU A 726 -39.12 6.08 9.60
C GLU A 726 -39.06 7.55 9.16
N ALA A 727 -40.22 8.18 9.03
CA ALA A 727 -40.35 9.62 8.93
C ALA A 727 -40.74 10.18 10.31
N GLN A 728 -39.84 10.92 10.96
CA GLN A 728 -40.15 11.66 12.17
C GLN A 728 -41.09 12.84 11.86
N ALA A 729 -42.30 12.80 12.41
CA ALA A 729 -43.22 13.92 12.43
C ALA A 729 -43.02 14.73 13.73
N ALA A 730 -42.76 16.02 13.57
CA ALA A 730 -42.69 17.00 14.64
C ALA A 730 -44.07 17.28 15.26
N ALA A 731 -44.12 17.33 16.60
CA ALA A 731 -45.05 18.12 17.41
C ALA A 731 -44.32 18.59 18.66
#